data_AF-A0A2G4F9H1-F1
#
_entry.id   AF-A0A2G4F9H1-F1
#
_cell.length_a   1.000
_cell.length_b   1.000
_cell.length_c   1.000
_cell.angle_alpha   90.00
_cell.angle_beta   90.00
_cell.angle_gamma   90.00
#
_symmetry.space_group_name_H-M   'P 1'
#
loop_
_entity.id
_entity.type
_entity.pdbx_description
1 polymer ?
#
loop_
_entity_poly.entity_id
_entity_poly.type
_entity_poly.pdbx_seq_one_letter_code
_entity_poly.pdbx_strand_id
1 'polypeptide(L)'
;MRTLSTSLLILLASILGAADATLPNWPNHGTIFLLTDRTGVDLPATESVTDFPLLVRLQGDWFPFAQAKPHGEDLRFTDDQGNVLPHQIEAWDRVGGTAAIWVRIPKIIGQQRQPLHVHWGKADAPDVSDGAKVFNESNDYLTVWHLGETPLDATGRLSAKDTGTSAVVGMIGAARYFPGKAGLFAGDKITGLPTGSQPHTTEAWFRPEQANGNVLAWGNEQSQGKVVMHYRSPSHVKMEGYFSDADVQSTPFPAGEWVHVVHTYTLGDSKVYINGELANAAKGRSTPLNIRTPARLWIGGWYHNYNFVGAIDEVRLSRVARSAAWVKLSYANQGTRQSLHGLLVAPGKGEVTLTPATAEIAEDGRLPFTLVAPGAQKVTWLVVRDGRELVIAMDRFRFELVAGRTQGDATVKVIARVVTADGTVDRIATASVREAIPEPKVHLQVPTGWDGRSPLDITVIADNQAALTKAGAGALTVRWQADSFAVTQEARGATLHLKRAQRSGLLTVKATVDNGGIPTTASATIDVREPTKEAWTTRAADPDEKPADHQFYARDDRGEGTLHCNGQLDRPGAKLTLTVTVDGKPYAQQTPTITGNRYTCAVSLKSGLVRYRAVLTSELDGQKAILHTADDLVCGDAFIIIGQSNAVSTDWGKGEGTYQSEWLRTFGSMSGSPQGLRQWGPAVHRDHQGGALTIGYWGMELGQRIIEQQKVPVCFINGAVGGTRIDQHQRNTINPTDMTTIYGRLLWRVREAKLTHGIRGIFWHQGENDQGADGPTGGYGYELYREFFHRMAGNWKSDYPNVQVYHLFQIWPKSCSMGVNGSDNYLREVQRRLPEDFARMTIQSTLGIDPPGGCHFPPAGYAEMARQLYPVVAREHYGFQPAGPVTAANLRTLKSNAARNTLTLTFDQPIEWDDTLCGQFSVDGITDVVTGGKAAGNVLTLSLKTPGGRTLTYLDSKNWSQKTLLRGTNGLAALTFCAVPITP
;
A
#
# COMPACT_ATOMS: atom_id res chain seq x y z
N MET A 1 -44.80 -69.12 -35.25
CA MET A 1 -45.16 -69.72 -33.95
C MET A 1 -45.04 -68.60 -32.92
N ARG A 2 -46.05 -67.85 -32.46
CA ARG A 2 -47.33 -68.18 -31.78
C ARG A 2 -47.17 -69.37 -30.82
N THR A 3 -47.10 -69.12 -29.51
CA THR A 3 -48.22 -69.09 -28.51
C THR A 3 -47.68 -68.81 -27.09
N LEU A 4 -48.17 -67.75 -26.41
CA LEU A 4 -49.01 -67.71 -25.18
C LEU A 4 -48.28 -68.09 -23.87
N SER A 5 -47.96 -67.14 -22.98
CA SER A 5 -48.80 -66.52 -21.93
C SER A 5 -49.11 -67.43 -20.74
N THR A 6 -48.53 -67.11 -19.58
CA THR A 6 -49.29 -67.04 -18.32
C THR A 6 -48.57 -66.16 -17.29
N SER A 7 -49.31 -65.17 -16.79
CA SER A 7 -48.95 -64.18 -15.79
C SER A 7 -48.73 -64.81 -14.41
N LEU A 8 -47.76 -64.30 -13.65
CA LEU A 8 -47.87 -64.27 -12.19
C LEU A 8 -47.25 -62.97 -11.66
N LEU A 9 -48.12 -62.02 -11.34
CA LEU A 9 -47.84 -60.84 -10.52
C LEU A 9 -47.57 -61.35 -9.09
N ILE A 10 -46.37 -61.15 -8.55
CA ILE A 10 -46.14 -61.14 -7.10
C ILE A 10 -45.66 -59.74 -6.73
N LEU A 11 -46.61 -58.98 -6.21
CA LEU A 11 -46.43 -57.71 -5.54
C LEU A 11 -45.85 -58.03 -4.15
N LEU A 12 -44.53 -57.91 -3.96
CA LEU A 12 -43.94 -57.76 -2.63
C LEU A 12 -43.49 -56.30 -2.48
N ALA A 13 -44.44 -55.48 -2.03
CA ALA A 13 -44.14 -54.22 -1.38
C ALA A 13 -43.51 -54.55 -0.02
N SER A 14 -42.18 -54.65 0.03
CA SER A 14 -41.46 -54.52 1.28
C SER A 14 -41.47 -53.04 1.67
N ILE A 15 -42.49 -52.67 2.43
CA ILE A 15 -42.49 -51.47 3.28
C ILE A 15 -41.41 -51.72 4.35
N LEU A 16 -40.16 -51.40 4.02
CA LEU A 16 -39.16 -51.07 5.04
C LEU A 16 -39.53 -49.66 5.51
N GLY A 17 -40.31 -49.58 6.58
CA GLY A 17 -40.40 -48.34 7.35
C GLY A 17 -38.98 -47.92 7.71
N ALA A 18 -38.65 -46.65 7.48
CA ALA A 18 -37.42 -46.07 7.99
C ALA A 18 -37.31 -46.43 9.47
N ALA A 19 -36.22 -47.08 9.86
CA ALA A 19 -35.90 -47.21 11.27
C ALA A 19 -35.88 -45.80 11.85
N ASP A 20 -36.63 -45.58 12.93
CA ASP A 20 -36.74 -44.29 13.57
C ASP A 20 -35.34 -43.92 14.09
N ALA A 21 -34.63 -43.01 13.41
CA ALA A 21 -33.30 -42.53 13.79
C ALA A 21 -33.34 -41.63 15.04
N THR A 22 -34.43 -41.71 15.81
CA THR A 22 -34.67 -41.00 17.05
C THR A 22 -33.82 -41.64 18.15
N LEU A 23 -33.04 -40.81 18.85
CA LEU A 23 -32.39 -41.29 20.06
C LEU A 23 -33.51 -41.58 21.09
N PRO A 24 -33.58 -42.79 21.67
CA PRO A 24 -34.64 -43.12 22.61
C PRO A 24 -34.64 -42.14 23.80
N ASN A 25 -35.84 -41.72 24.22
CA ASN A 25 -36.06 -40.81 25.36
C ASN A 25 -35.52 -39.37 25.18
N TRP A 26 -35.43 -38.89 23.94
CA TRP A 26 -35.17 -37.48 23.64
C TRP A 26 -36.49 -36.74 23.32
N PRO A 27 -36.84 -35.68 24.04
CA PRO A 27 -38.17 -35.05 23.93
C PRO A 27 -38.37 -34.28 22.63
N ASN A 28 -37.29 -33.73 22.06
CA ASN A 28 -37.35 -33.01 20.79
C ASN A 28 -36.25 -33.50 19.84
N HIS A 29 -36.60 -33.62 18.57
CA HIS A 29 -35.66 -33.92 17.49
C HIS A 29 -36.12 -33.26 16.18
N GLY A 30 -35.21 -33.15 15.21
CA GLY A 30 -35.53 -32.73 13.86
C GLY A 30 -34.35 -32.94 12.90
N THR A 31 -34.58 -32.70 11.61
CA THR A 31 -33.61 -33.02 10.56
C THR A 31 -33.12 -31.76 9.87
N ILE A 32 -31.81 -31.66 9.67
CA ILE A 32 -31.13 -30.72 8.78
C ILE A 32 -30.63 -31.52 7.57
N PHE A 33 -30.64 -30.95 6.38
CA PHE A 33 -30.10 -31.61 5.19
C PHE A 33 -28.76 -31.02 4.78
N LEU A 34 -27.79 -31.88 4.46
CA LEU A 34 -26.59 -31.52 3.71
C LEU A 34 -26.95 -31.54 2.23
N LEU A 35 -26.65 -30.47 1.51
CA LEU A 35 -27.08 -30.24 0.14
C LEU A 35 -25.84 -30.11 -0.75
N THR A 36 -25.52 -31.19 -1.47
CA THR A 36 -24.40 -31.23 -2.42
C THR A 36 -24.84 -31.33 -3.89
N ASP A 37 -26.14 -31.18 -4.11
CA ASP A 37 -26.74 -30.97 -5.43
C ASP A 37 -26.66 -29.49 -5.84
N ARG A 38 -27.27 -29.16 -6.98
CA ARG A 38 -27.32 -27.78 -7.51
C ARG A 38 -28.10 -26.79 -6.63
N THR A 39 -28.79 -27.27 -5.59
CA THR A 39 -29.53 -26.41 -4.66
C THR A 39 -28.71 -26.01 -3.43
N GLY A 40 -27.54 -26.64 -3.23
CA GLY A 40 -26.52 -26.27 -2.25
C GLY A 40 -25.14 -26.15 -2.90
N VAL A 41 -24.18 -26.92 -2.40
CA VAL A 41 -22.82 -26.97 -2.96
C VAL A 41 -22.77 -27.98 -4.10
N ASP A 42 -22.85 -27.52 -5.35
CA ASP A 42 -22.80 -28.39 -6.53
C ASP A 42 -21.47 -29.17 -6.60
N LEU A 43 -21.50 -30.40 -6.09
CA LEU A 43 -20.35 -31.31 -6.02
C LEU A 43 -20.62 -32.50 -6.95
N PRO A 44 -19.69 -32.89 -7.83
CA PRO A 44 -19.91 -33.98 -8.78
C PRO A 44 -20.33 -35.29 -8.09
N ALA A 45 -21.22 -36.07 -8.71
CA ALA A 45 -21.72 -37.33 -8.14
C ALA A 45 -20.62 -38.38 -7.87
N THR A 46 -19.46 -38.23 -8.52
CA THR A 46 -18.28 -39.09 -8.35
C THR A 46 -17.43 -38.71 -7.13
N GLU A 47 -17.66 -37.54 -6.53
CA GLU A 47 -16.90 -37.05 -5.40
C GLU A 47 -17.56 -37.46 -4.08
N SER A 48 -16.73 -37.78 -3.09
CA SER A 48 -17.16 -37.94 -1.70
C SER A 48 -16.04 -37.52 -0.76
N VAL A 49 -16.44 -37.01 0.41
CA VAL A 49 -15.53 -36.56 1.47
C VAL A 49 -15.87 -37.29 2.76
N THR A 50 -14.89 -37.86 3.42
CA THR A 50 -15.06 -38.63 4.67
C THR A 50 -14.61 -37.84 5.89
N ASP A 51 -15.25 -38.05 7.03
CA ASP A 51 -14.88 -37.46 8.32
C ASP A 51 -14.76 -35.92 8.32
N PHE A 52 -15.65 -35.26 7.57
CA PHE A 52 -15.65 -33.80 7.41
C PHE A 52 -16.23 -33.10 8.65
N PRO A 53 -15.53 -32.14 9.26
CA PRO A 53 -16.09 -31.31 10.32
C PRO A 53 -17.00 -30.24 9.69
N LEU A 54 -18.30 -30.50 9.72
CA LEU A 54 -19.35 -29.59 9.27
C LEU A 54 -19.61 -28.53 10.33
N LEU A 55 -19.52 -27.26 9.96
CA LEU A 55 -20.05 -26.15 10.74
C LEU A 55 -21.56 -26.07 10.56
N VAL A 56 -22.31 -26.40 11.60
CA VAL A 56 -23.76 -26.20 11.70
C VAL A 56 -24.01 -24.86 12.38
N ARG A 57 -24.72 -23.97 11.68
CA ARG A 57 -25.17 -22.69 12.24
C ARG A 57 -26.64 -22.73 12.59
N LEU A 58 -26.95 -22.63 13.88
CA LEU A 58 -28.33 -22.54 14.36
C LEU A 58 -28.78 -21.09 14.45
N GLN A 59 -30.05 -20.85 14.13
CA GLN A 59 -30.67 -19.52 14.14
C GLN A 59 -32.04 -19.58 14.83
N GLY A 60 -32.36 -18.56 15.64
CA GLY A 60 -33.61 -18.47 16.40
C GLY A 60 -34.87 -18.40 15.54
N ASP A 61 -34.72 -18.13 14.24
CA ASP A 61 -35.80 -18.19 13.25
C ASP A 61 -36.44 -19.60 13.19
N TRP A 62 -35.66 -20.65 13.41
CA TRP A 62 -36.10 -22.05 13.22
C TRP A 62 -35.58 -23.04 14.25
N PHE A 63 -34.61 -22.66 15.10
CA PHE A 63 -34.17 -23.48 16.23
C PHE A 63 -34.69 -22.93 17.57
N PRO A 64 -35.38 -23.74 18.40
CA PRO A 64 -35.99 -23.27 19.64
C PRO A 64 -34.99 -23.24 20.81
N PHE A 65 -34.09 -22.25 20.84
CA PHE A 65 -33.05 -22.09 21.89
C PHE A 65 -33.58 -22.13 23.34
N ALA A 66 -34.84 -21.74 23.57
CA ALA A 66 -35.44 -21.77 24.90
C ALA A 66 -35.70 -23.19 25.42
N GLN A 67 -35.79 -24.18 24.53
CA GLN A 67 -36.01 -25.59 24.87
C GLN A 67 -34.71 -26.35 25.14
N ALA A 68 -33.55 -25.81 24.74
CA ALA A 68 -32.24 -26.37 25.04
C ALA A 68 -31.70 -25.83 26.38
N LYS A 69 -30.67 -26.48 26.92
CA LYS A 69 -29.94 -25.99 28.10
C LYS A 69 -29.21 -24.66 27.79
N PRO A 70 -28.88 -23.84 28.81
CA PRO A 70 -28.36 -22.48 28.63
C PRO A 70 -27.16 -22.35 27.70
N HIS A 71 -26.31 -23.38 27.59
CA HIS A 71 -25.12 -23.41 26.75
C HIS A 71 -25.17 -24.52 25.68
N GLY A 72 -26.36 -25.10 25.43
CA GLY A 72 -26.56 -26.16 24.44
C GLY A 72 -26.02 -27.53 24.86
N GLU A 73 -25.76 -27.76 26.14
CA GLU A 73 -25.11 -28.97 26.69
C GLU A 73 -25.88 -30.26 26.37
N ASP A 74 -27.19 -30.14 26.17
CA ASP A 74 -28.07 -31.23 25.79
C ASP A 74 -28.14 -31.47 24.28
N LEU A 75 -27.36 -30.82 23.42
CA LEU A 75 -27.41 -31.12 21.98
C LEU A 75 -26.82 -32.49 21.65
N ARG A 76 -27.48 -33.24 20.75
CA ARG A 76 -26.89 -34.42 20.08
C ARG A 76 -27.15 -34.38 18.59
N PHE A 77 -26.20 -34.92 17.84
CA PHE A 77 -26.31 -35.11 16.40
C PHE A 77 -26.24 -36.59 16.08
N THR A 78 -27.07 -37.08 15.15
CA THR A 78 -26.98 -38.45 14.64
C THR A 78 -27.01 -38.50 13.12
N ASP A 79 -26.36 -39.52 12.55
CA ASP A 79 -26.57 -39.88 11.16
C ASP A 79 -27.93 -40.57 10.95
N ASP A 80 -28.23 -40.93 9.70
CA ASP A 80 -29.49 -41.58 9.32
C ASP A 80 -29.67 -42.99 9.90
N GLN A 81 -28.59 -43.58 10.42
CA GLN A 81 -28.61 -44.87 11.10
C GLN A 81 -28.77 -44.74 12.62
N GLY A 82 -28.87 -43.51 13.14
CA GLY A 82 -28.99 -43.22 14.57
C GLY A 82 -27.68 -43.23 15.35
N ASN A 83 -26.52 -43.28 14.67
CA ASN A 83 -25.22 -43.23 15.33
C ASN A 83 -24.93 -41.80 15.81
N VAL A 84 -24.53 -41.64 17.08
CA VAL A 84 -24.17 -40.34 17.65
C VAL A 84 -22.87 -39.84 17.06
N LEU A 85 -22.91 -38.60 16.54
CA LEU A 85 -21.76 -37.93 15.94
C LEU A 85 -21.06 -37.02 16.97
N PRO A 86 -19.72 -37.01 17.01
CA PRO A 86 -18.96 -36.04 17.79
C PRO A 86 -19.29 -34.61 17.36
N HIS A 87 -19.40 -33.71 18.33
CA HIS A 87 -19.60 -32.29 18.07
C HIS A 87 -18.85 -31.40 19.07
N GLN A 88 -18.68 -30.13 18.69
CA GLN A 88 -18.11 -29.08 19.51
C GLN A 88 -18.92 -27.80 19.32
N ILE A 89 -19.43 -27.25 20.41
CA ILE A 89 -20.06 -25.93 20.43
C ILE A 89 -18.92 -24.90 20.53
N GLU A 90 -18.66 -24.17 19.45
CA GLU A 90 -17.66 -23.10 19.43
C GLU A 90 -18.24 -21.79 19.96
N ALA A 91 -19.48 -21.48 19.57
CA ALA A 91 -20.19 -20.30 20.03
C ALA A 91 -21.67 -20.61 20.28
N TRP A 92 -22.20 -20.10 21.39
CA TRP A 92 -23.60 -20.23 21.76
C TRP A 92 -24.11 -18.92 22.37
N ASP A 93 -25.01 -18.25 21.66
CA ASP A 93 -25.71 -17.07 22.14
C ASP A 93 -27.21 -17.37 22.19
N ARG A 94 -27.68 -17.77 23.38
CA ARG A 94 -29.09 -18.05 23.63
C ARG A 94 -29.97 -16.81 23.49
N VAL A 95 -29.46 -15.62 23.80
CA VAL A 95 -30.23 -14.37 23.79
C VAL A 95 -30.35 -13.83 22.36
N GLY A 96 -29.23 -13.79 21.63
CA GLY A 96 -29.20 -13.45 20.20
C GLY A 96 -29.77 -14.55 19.30
N GLY A 97 -29.96 -15.76 19.82
CA GLY A 97 -30.51 -16.91 19.10
C GLY A 97 -29.60 -17.38 17.99
N THR A 98 -28.29 -17.47 18.25
CA THR A 98 -27.30 -17.95 17.28
C THR A 98 -26.36 -18.96 17.90
N ALA A 99 -25.91 -19.94 17.11
CA ALA A 99 -24.85 -20.85 17.53
C ALA A 99 -24.01 -21.33 16.34
N ALA A 100 -22.75 -21.67 16.63
CA ALA A 100 -21.80 -22.27 15.71
C ALA A 100 -21.33 -23.60 16.33
N ILE A 101 -21.67 -24.71 15.69
CA ILE A 101 -21.37 -26.06 16.19
C ILE A 101 -20.64 -26.84 15.10
N TRP A 102 -19.46 -27.37 15.41
CA TRP A 102 -18.78 -28.31 14.54
C TRP A 102 -19.30 -29.73 14.79
N VAL A 103 -19.64 -30.46 13.72
CA VAL A 103 -20.11 -31.84 13.79
C VAL A 103 -19.29 -32.68 12.82
N ARG A 104 -18.71 -33.79 13.29
CA ARG A 104 -17.94 -34.68 12.42
C ARG A 104 -18.86 -35.59 11.61
N ILE A 105 -18.98 -35.32 10.32
CA ILE A 105 -19.81 -36.06 9.37
C ILE A 105 -19.00 -37.22 8.78
N PRO A 106 -19.41 -38.48 8.96
CA PRO A 106 -18.65 -39.64 8.48
C PRO A 106 -18.43 -39.65 6.97
N LYS A 107 -19.45 -39.23 6.20
CA LYS A 107 -19.37 -39.19 4.74
C LYS A 107 -20.32 -38.16 4.14
N ILE A 108 -19.81 -37.34 3.22
CA ILE A 108 -20.55 -36.43 2.35
C ILE A 108 -20.37 -36.91 0.92
N ILE A 109 -21.45 -37.07 0.15
CA ILE A 109 -21.47 -37.57 -1.22
C ILE A 109 -22.00 -36.48 -2.13
N GLY A 110 -21.39 -36.25 -3.30
CA GLY A 110 -21.84 -35.24 -4.26
C GLY A 110 -23.19 -35.58 -4.91
N GLN A 111 -23.93 -34.55 -5.34
CA GLN A 111 -25.29 -34.67 -5.89
C GLN A 111 -26.28 -35.40 -5.00
N GLN A 112 -26.13 -35.31 -3.67
CA GLN A 112 -27.05 -35.93 -2.72
C GLN A 112 -27.59 -34.92 -1.70
N ARG A 113 -28.75 -35.26 -1.15
CA ARG A 113 -29.29 -34.62 0.05
C ARG A 113 -29.23 -35.62 1.19
N GLN A 114 -28.38 -35.35 2.16
CA GLN A 114 -28.13 -36.29 3.27
C GLN A 114 -28.73 -35.73 4.57
N PRO A 115 -29.55 -36.50 5.30
CA PRO A 115 -30.11 -36.05 6.56
C PRO A 115 -29.04 -36.06 7.67
N LEU A 116 -29.10 -35.05 8.52
CA LEU A 116 -28.40 -34.91 9.79
C LEU A 116 -29.45 -34.64 10.86
N HIS A 117 -29.58 -35.51 11.83
CA HIS A 117 -30.60 -35.38 12.87
C HIS A 117 -30.02 -34.65 14.09
N VAL A 118 -30.81 -33.73 14.65
CA VAL A 118 -30.50 -32.94 15.85
C VAL A 118 -31.50 -33.31 16.94
N HIS A 119 -31.02 -33.53 18.17
CA HIS A 119 -31.83 -33.87 19.35
C HIS A 119 -31.53 -32.88 20.49
N TRP A 120 -32.55 -32.44 21.23
CA TRP A 120 -32.43 -31.48 22.34
C TRP A 120 -33.56 -31.61 23.37
N GLY A 121 -33.49 -30.84 24.45
CA GLY A 121 -34.49 -30.72 25.51
C GLY A 121 -34.38 -31.74 26.62
N LYS A 122 -33.31 -32.54 26.65
CA LYS A 122 -33.10 -33.57 27.66
C LYS A 122 -32.39 -32.98 28.88
N ALA A 123 -33.14 -32.75 29.96
CA ALA A 123 -32.67 -32.02 31.14
C ALA A 123 -31.47 -32.67 31.85
N ASP A 124 -31.41 -34.01 31.89
CA ASP A 124 -30.36 -34.80 32.52
C ASP A 124 -29.18 -35.12 31.56
N ALA A 125 -29.19 -34.59 30.33
CA ALA A 125 -28.09 -34.81 29.40
C ALA A 125 -26.79 -34.13 29.88
N PRO A 126 -25.66 -34.87 29.90
CA PRO A 126 -24.36 -34.28 30.19
C PRO A 126 -23.88 -33.43 29.01
N ASP A 127 -23.01 -32.46 29.27
CA ASP A 127 -22.26 -31.80 28.22
C ASP A 127 -21.26 -32.78 27.59
N VAL A 128 -21.26 -32.90 26.27
CA VAL A 128 -20.35 -33.74 25.49
C VAL A 128 -19.66 -32.98 24.36
N SER A 129 -19.75 -31.64 24.37
CA SER A 129 -19.03 -30.76 23.45
C SER A 129 -17.53 -30.99 23.61
N ASP A 130 -16.87 -31.45 22.54
CA ASP A 130 -15.48 -31.90 22.62
C ASP A 130 -14.77 -31.73 21.27
N GLY A 131 -14.00 -30.64 21.15
CA GLY A 131 -13.23 -30.33 19.95
C GLY A 131 -12.24 -31.42 19.57
N ALA A 132 -11.63 -32.11 20.55
CA ALA A 132 -10.64 -33.15 20.29
C ALA A 132 -11.28 -34.42 19.70
N LYS A 133 -12.59 -34.61 19.82
CA LYS A 133 -13.32 -35.70 19.13
C LYS A 133 -13.76 -35.31 17.71
N VAL A 134 -13.97 -34.01 17.46
CA VAL A 134 -14.30 -33.49 16.13
C VAL A 134 -13.05 -33.38 15.25
N PHE A 135 -11.97 -32.84 15.81
CA PHE A 135 -10.70 -32.57 15.15
C PHE A 135 -9.58 -33.39 15.79
N ASN A 136 -9.08 -34.41 15.08
CA ASN A 136 -7.95 -35.21 15.57
C ASN A 136 -7.22 -35.93 14.42
N GLU A 137 -6.24 -36.75 14.79
CA GLU A 137 -5.41 -37.46 13.82
C GLU A 137 -6.20 -38.46 12.95
N SER A 138 -7.33 -39.00 13.45
CA SER A 138 -8.15 -39.96 12.67
C SER A 138 -8.87 -39.31 11.49
N ASN A 139 -9.06 -38.00 11.50
CA ASN A 139 -9.47 -37.21 10.35
C ASN A 139 -8.41 -36.20 9.90
N ASP A 140 -7.15 -36.53 10.18
CA ASP A 140 -5.92 -35.87 9.71
C ASP A 140 -5.65 -34.45 10.21
N TYR A 141 -6.38 -33.96 11.22
CA TYR A 141 -6.08 -32.67 11.86
C TYR A 141 -4.94 -32.79 12.87
N LEU A 142 -3.98 -31.88 12.78
CA LEU A 142 -2.85 -31.77 13.70
C LEU A 142 -3.02 -30.63 14.70
N THR A 143 -3.64 -29.53 14.27
CA THR A 143 -4.04 -28.40 15.12
C THR A 143 -5.14 -27.60 14.40
N VAL A 144 -6.08 -27.05 15.18
CA VAL A 144 -7.21 -26.22 14.69
C VAL A 144 -7.38 -25.09 15.70
N TRP A 145 -7.04 -23.87 15.32
CA TRP A 145 -7.10 -22.70 16.20
C TRP A 145 -8.40 -21.94 16.01
N HIS A 146 -9.25 -21.98 17.03
CA HIS A 146 -10.33 -21.01 17.19
C HIS A 146 -9.75 -19.75 17.84
N LEU A 147 -9.86 -18.63 17.16
CA LEU A 147 -9.14 -17.39 17.47
C LEU A 147 -9.99 -16.40 18.26
N GLY A 148 -10.83 -16.91 19.18
CA GLY A 148 -11.75 -16.11 19.98
C GLY A 148 -11.11 -15.21 21.05
N GLU A 149 -11.86 -14.86 22.11
CA GLU A 149 -11.33 -14.04 23.21
C GLU A 149 -10.02 -14.60 23.78
N THR A 150 -9.98 -15.93 23.92
CA THR A 150 -8.79 -16.71 24.22
C THR A 150 -8.50 -17.66 23.05
N PRO A 151 -7.36 -17.52 22.34
CA PRO A 151 -6.95 -18.45 21.30
C PRO A 151 -6.80 -19.88 21.84
N LEU A 152 -7.47 -20.85 21.22
CA LEU A 152 -7.48 -22.24 21.64
C LEU A 152 -7.27 -23.19 20.46
N ASP A 153 -6.41 -24.21 20.65
CA ASP A 153 -6.33 -25.35 19.76
C ASP A 153 -7.42 -26.37 20.10
N ALA A 154 -8.42 -26.51 19.23
CA ALA A 154 -9.55 -27.42 19.39
C ALA A 154 -9.13 -28.89 19.47
N THR A 155 -7.94 -29.26 18.96
CA THR A 155 -7.41 -30.62 19.11
C THR A 155 -6.89 -30.91 20.52
N GLY A 156 -6.70 -29.86 21.34
CA GLY A 156 -6.15 -29.93 22.69
C GLY A 156 -4.63 -30.20 22.75
N ARG A 157 -3.93 -30.18 21.60
CA ARG A 157 -2.52 -30.58 21.52
C ARG A 157 -1.55 -29.45 21.81
N LEU A 158 -1.90 -28.22 21.43
CA LEU A 158 -1.03 -27.05 21.54
C LEU A 158 -1.66 -25.95 22.40
N SER A 159 -0.80 -25.07 22.92
CA SER A 159 -1.19 -23.82 23.57
C SER A 159 -0.40 -22.67 22.96
N ALA A 160 -0.99 -21.48 22.94
CA ALA A 160 -0.36 -20.30 22.39
C ALA A 160 -0.07 -19.26 23.47
N LYS A 161 1.09 -18.62 23.35
CA LYS A 161 1.39 -17.36 24.04
C LYS A 161 1.01 -16.21 23.13
N ASP A 162 0.07 -15.40 23.60
CA ASP A 162 -0.28 -14.12 22.97
C ASP A 162 0.69 -13.01 23.38
N THR A 163 1.09 -12.17 22.43
CA THR A 163 1.99 -11.04 22.67
C THR A 163 1.34 -9.67 22.43
N GLY A 164 0.01 -9.57 22.44
CA GLY A 164 -0.72 -8.29 22.39
C GLY A 164 -1.77 -8.18 21.28
N THR A 165 -2.39 -9.30 20.87
CA THR A 165 -3.53 -9.29 19.93
C THR A 165 -4.85 -9.01 20.66
N SER A 166 -5.92 -8.67 19.93
CA SER A 166 -7.25 -8.39 20.49
C SER A 166 -8.36 -9.15 19.76
N ALA A 167 -9.51 -9.36 20.39
CA ALA A 167 -10.65 -10.04 19.76
C ALA A 167 -11.41 -9.10 18.80
N VAL A 168 -11.87 -9.64 17.68
CA VAL A 168 -12.74 -8.97 16.70
C VAL A 168 -13.78 -9.95 16.15
N VAL A 169 -14.79 -9.46 15.44
CA VAL A 169 -15.74 -10.33 14.73
C VAL A 169 -14.99 -11.14 13.67
N GLY A 170 -15.09 -12.47 13.75
CA GLY A 170 -14.47 -13.42 12.84
C GLY A 170 -15.39 -13.88 11.72
N MET A 171 -14.93 -14.88 10.96
CA MET A 171 -15.72 -15.55 9.93
C MET A 171 -16.63 -16.62 10.56
N ILE A 172 -16.15 -17.32 11.58
CA ILE A 172 -16.89 -18.41 12.22
C ILE A 172 -17.46 -17.97 13.56
N GLY A 173 -16.58 -17.77 14.54
CA GLY A 173 -16.82 -17.14 15.83
C GLY A 173 -16.09 -15.80 15.92
N ALA A 174 -15.50 -15.51 17.07
CA ALA A 174 -14.58 -14.39 17.21
C ALA A 174 -13.19 -14.74 16.64
N ALA A 175 -12.55 -13.75 16.02
CA ALA A 175 -11.20 -13.82 15.46
C ALA A 175 -10.21 -12.95 16.27
N ARG A 176 -8.91 -13.03 15.93
CA ARG A 176 -7.88 -12.13 16.49
C ARG A 176 -7.48 -11.04 15.51
N TYR A 177 -7.37 -9.82 16.00
CA TYR A 177 -6.74 -8.68 15.34
C TYR A 177 -5.26 -8.56 15.75
N PHE A 178 -4.42 -8.42 14.74
CA PHE A 178 -2.98 -8.30 14.84
C PHE A 178 -2.60 -6.87 14.45
N PRO A 179 -2.06 -6.05 15.35
CA PRO A 179 -1.70 -4.65 15.07
C PRO A 179 -0.31 -4.48 14.42
N GLY A 180 0.38 -5.58 14.09
CA GLY A 180 1.82 -5.60 13.86
C GLY A 180 2.61 -5.57 15.17
N LYS A 181 3.83 -6.13 15.15
CA LYS A 181 4.70 -6.36 16.33
C LYS A 181 4.10 -7.24 17.44
N ALA A 182 2.88 -7.75 17.28
CA ALA A 182 2.22 -8.71 18.15
C ALA A 182 1.64 -9.88 17.34
N GLY A 183 1.62 -11.07 17.93
CA GLY A 183 1.02 -12.27 17.35
C GLY A 183 0.99 -13.44 18.34
N LEU A 184 0.82 -14.66 17.82
CA LEU A 184 0.69 -15.87 18.63
C LEU A 184 1.89 -16.80 18.42
N PHE A 185 2.49 -17.25 19.52
CA PHE A 185 3.53 -18.27 19.52
C PHE A 185 2.96 -19.59 20.06
N ALA A 186 2.85 -20.60 19.19
CA ALA A 186 2.23 -21.89 19.50
C ALA A 186 3.23 -23.00 19.86
N GLY A 187 4.50 -22.66 20.01
CA GLY A 187 5.56 -23.58 20.44
C GLY A 187 6.68 -23.77 19.40
N ASP A 188 7.87 -24.13 19.90
CA ASP A 188 9.10 -24.31 19.12
C ASP A 188 9.67 -25.75 19.19
N LYS A 189 8.96 -26.65 19.89
CA LYS A 189 9.34 -28.05 20.10
C LYS A 189 8.20 -29.02 19.75
N ILE A 190 7.50 -28.77 18.65
CA ILE A 190 6.33 -29.55 18.24
C ILE A 190 6.77 -30.78 17.44
N THR A 191 6.61 -31.98 18.00
CA THR A 191 7.06 -33.23 17.37
C THR A 191 6.05 -33.84 16.39
N GLY A 192 4.77 -33.45 16.49
CA GLY A 192 3.67 -34.02 15.73
C GLY A 192 3.31 -33.32 14.41
N LEU A 193 4.12 -32.35 13.95
CA LEU A 193 3.92 -31.70 12.64
C LEU A 193 4.54 -32.52 11.49
N PRO A 194 4.15 -32.29 10.23
CA PRO A 194 4.71 -33.01 9.09
C PRO A 194 6.23 -32.79 8.97
N THR A 195 6.95 -33.82 8.54
CA THR A 195 8.42 -33.83 8.39
C THR A 195 8.83 -34.21 6.96
N GLY A 196 10.06 -33.87 6.57
CA GLY A 196 10.57 -34.10 5.22
C GLY A 196 9.65 -33.45 4.18
N SER A 197 9.21 -34.27 3.23
CA SER A 197 8.25 -33.92 2.18
C SER A 197 6.87 -34.56 2.42
N GLN A 198 6.51 -34.84 3.68
CA GLN A 198 5.20 -35.42 4.00
C GLN A 198 4.05 -34.52 3.50
N PRO A 199 2.97 -35.14 3.00
CA PRO A 199 1.82 -34.41 2.52
C PRO A 199 1.18 -33.61 3.65
N HIS A 200 0.63 -32.44 3.34
CA HIS A 200 0.00 -31.58 4.34
C HIS A 200 -0.94 -30.55 3.72
N THR A 201 -1.75 -29.94 4.58
CA THR A 201 -2.60 -28.80 4.25
C THR A 201 -2.47 -27.72 5.31
N THR A 202 -2.20 -26.49 4.89
CA THR A 202 -2.14 -25.29 5.73
C THR A 202 -3.29 -24.37 5.34
N GLU A 203 -4.19 -24.03 6.26
CA GLU A 203 -5.43 -23.29 5.98
C GLU A 203 -5.63 -22.16 6.99
N ALA A 204 -6.16 -21.02 6.53
CA ALA A 204 -6.55 -19.89 7.39
C ALA A 204 -7.61 -19.02 6.70
N TRP A 205 -8.46 -18.38 7.50
CA TRP A 205 -9.15 -17.16 7.10
C TRP A 205 -8.33 -15.95 7.56
N PHE A 206 -8.19 -14.93 6.71
CA PHE A 206 -7.62 -13.66 7.16
C PHE A 206 -8.20 -12.47 6.40
N ARG A 207 -8.11 -11.29 6.99
CA ARG A 207 -8.48 -10.00 6.39
C ARG A 207 -7.32 -9.02 6.61
N PRO A 208 -6.50 -8.76 5.59
CA PRO A 208 -5.30 -7.94 5.75
C PRO A 208 -5.62 -6.44 5.66
N GLU A 209 -4.91 -5.63 6.46
CA GLU A 209 -4.94 -4.16 6.39
C GLU A 209 -3.64 -3.58 5.81
N GLN A 210 -2.54 -4.35 5.84
CA GLN A 210 -1.26 -3.99 5.24
C GLN A 210 -0.66 -5.17 4.47
N ALA A 211 0.00 -4.87 3.35
CA ALA A 211 0.74 -5.86 2.57
C ALA A 211 2.07 -6.25 3.24
N ASN A 212 2.66 -7.35 2.78
CA ASN A 212 3.97 -7.86 3.20
C ASN A 212 4.05 -8.39 4.64
N GLY A 213 2.94 -8.95 5.13
CA GLY A 213 2.85 -9.64 6.41
C GLY A 213 2.89 -11.16 6.31
N ASN A 214 3.26 -11.84 7.40
CA ASN A 214 3.24 -13.29 7.51
C ASN A 214 1.98 -13.73 8.27
N VAL A 215 1.05 -14.40 7.59
CA VAL A 215 -0.22 -14.86 8.20
C VAL A 215 0.04 -16.03 9.14
N LEU A 216 0.78 -17.03 8.66
CA LEU A 216 0.99 -18.31 9.35
C LEU A 216 2.32 -18.91 8.93
N ALA A 217 3.08 -19.44 9.88
CA ALA A 217 4.40 -19.99 9.60
C ALA A 217 4.70 -21.19 10.50
N TRP A 218 5.18 -22.29 9.91
CA TRP A 218 5.58 -23.49 10.64
C TRP A 218 6.78 -24.21 10.04
N GLY A 219 7.45 -25.05 10.84
CA GLY A 219 8.68 -25.76 10.47
C GLY A 219 9.95 -25.20 11.13
N ASN A 220 11.06 -25.12 10.39
CA ASN A 220 12.37 -24.71 10.90
C ASN A 220 13.05 -23.69 9.96
N GLU A 221 13.69 -22.67 10.53
CA GLU A 221 14.51 -21.73 9.75
C GLU A 221 15.82 -22.41 9.26
N GLN A 222 15.72 -23.09 8.11
CA GLN A 222 16.81 -23.72 7.38
C GLN A 222 16.36 -23.94 5.93
N SER A 223 17.30 -24.31 5.05
CA SER A 223 16.98 -24.63 3.66
C SER A 223 15.89 -25.71 3.57
N GLN A 224 14.85 -25.46 2.76
CA GLN A 224 13.69 -26.34 2.55
C GLN A 224 12.89 -26.68 3.82
N GLY A 225 13.15 -26.00 4.94
CA GLY A 225 12.75 -26.49 6.27
C GLY A 225 11.42 -25.97 6.80
N LYS A 226 10.70 -25.11 6.07
CA LYS A 226 9.54 -24.38 6.59
C LYS A 226 8.44 -24.22 5.56
N VAL A 227 7.25 -23.88 6.04
CA VAL A 227 6.11 -23.41 5.24
C VAL A 227 5.66 -22.09 5.82
N VAL A 228 5.68 -21.03 5.03
CA VAL A 228 5.23 -19.70 5.44
C VAL A 228 4.19 -19.18 4.46
N MET A 229 3.01 -18.83 4.97
CA MET A 229 1.95 -18.14 4.24
C MET A 229 2.19 -16.63 4.35
N HIS A 230 2.64 -16.03 3.25
CA HIS A 230 2.83 -14.59 3.15
C HIS A 230 1.66 -13.93 2.45
N TYR A 231 1.16 -12.83 3.01
CA TYR A 231 0.38 -11.87 2.27
C TYR A 231 1.32 -10.82 1.68
N ARG A 232 1.28 -10.63 0.36
CA ARG A 232 2.23 -9.83 -0.42
C ARG A 232 1.50 -8.82 -1.29
N SER A 233 2.23 -7.81 -1.74
CA SER A 233 1.74 -6.87 -2.74
C SER A 233 2.31 -7.21 -4.14
N PRO A 234 1.55 -7.01 -5.25
CA PRO A 234 0.13 -6.63 -5.27
C PRO A 234 -0.73 -7.69 -4.56
N SER A 235 -1.83 -7.34 -3.89
CA SER A 235 -2.61 -8.23 -2.99
C SER A 235 -2.70 -9.70 -3.44
N HIS A 236 -1.81 -10.57 -2.95
CA HIS A 236 -1.74 -12.01 -3.27
C HIS A 236 -1.13 -12.81 -2.10
N VAL A 237 -1.29 -14.13 -2.13
CA VAL A 237 -0.59 -15.04 -1.20
C VAL A 237 0.61 -15.69 -1.87
N LYS A 238 1.75 -15.71 -1.17
CA LYS A 238 2.91 -16.53 -1.50
C LYS A 238 3.14 -17.54 -0.39
N MET A 239 3.09 -18.82 -0.73
CA MET A 239 3.58 -19.90 0.12
C MET A 239 5.08 -20.05 -0.12
N GLU A 240 5.88 -19.90 0.94
CA GLU A 240 7.33 -20.08 0.91
C GLU A 240 7.73 -21.38 1.61
N GLY A 241 8.39 -22.24 0.84
CA GLY A 241 9.08 -23.47 1.24
C GLY A 241 10.61 -23.33 1.30
N TYR A 242 11.13 -22.10 1.26
CA TYR A 242 12.56 -21.77 1.14
C TYR A 242 13.21 -22.40 -0.11
N PHE A 243 12.70 -22.01 -1.30
CA PHE A 243 13.15 -22.48 -2.61
C PHE A 243 12.93 -23.98 -2.88
N SER A 244 12.04 -24.63 -2.13
CA SER A 244 11.62 -26.00 -2.40
C SER A 244 10.50 -26.07 -3.45
N ASP A 245 10.04 -27.29 -3.70
CA ASP A 245 8.84 -27.62 -4.47
C ASP A 245 7.52 -27.27 -3.76
N ALA A 246 7.56 -26.80 -2.51
CA ALA A 246 6.38 -26.28 -1.80
C ALA A 246 6.04 -24.82 -2.17
N ASP A 247 6.96 -24.07 -2.77
CA ASP A 247 6.73 -22.68 -3.18
C ASP A 247 5.60 -22.58 -4.23
N VAL A 248 4.57 -21.79 -3.93
CA VAL A 248 3.49 -21.46 -4.88
C VAL A 248 2.94 -20.07 -4.54
N GLN A 249 2.43 -19.35 -5.53
CA GLN A 249 1.81 -18.04 -5.31
C GLN A 249 0.47 -17.95 -6.02
N SER A 250 -0.51 -17.30 -5.40
CA SER A 250 -1.83 -17.07 -6.00
C SER A 250 -1.77 -15.97 -7.06
N THR A 251 -2.81 -15.90 -7.89
CA THR A 251 -3.14 -14.65 -8.60
C THR A 251 -3.58 -13.58 -7.58
N PRO A 252 -3.49 -12.29 -7.94
CA PRO A 252 -3.99 -11.23 -7.08
C PRO A 252 -5.50 -11.33 -6.81
N PHE A 253 -5.94 -10.88 -5.63
CA PHE A 253 -7.33 -10.80 -5.20
C PHE A 253 -7.62 -9.46 -4.50
N PRO A 254 -8.88 -9.00 -4.40
CA PRO A 254 -9.23 -7.74 -3.76
C PRO A 254 -8.68 -7.63 -2.32
N ALA A 255 -8.06 -6.49 -1.99
CA ALA A 255 -7.54 -6.23 -0.65
C ALA A 255 -8.64 -5.81 0.32
N GLY A 256 -8.43 -6.00 1.63
CA GLY A 256 -9.33 -5.52 2.69
C GLY A 256 -10.55 -6.39 2.98
N GLU A 257 -10.76 -7.48 2.24
CA GLU A 257 -11.84 -8.46 2.47
C GLU A 257 -11.35 -9.71 3.20
N TRP A 258 -12.27 -10.44 3.84
CA TRP A 258 -11.95 -11.77 4.37
C TRP A 258 -11.68 -12.73 3.20
N VAL A 259 -10.53 -13.38 3.25
CA VAL A 259 -10.11 -14.38 2.26
C VAL A 259 -9.85 -15.71 2.96
N HIS A 260 -10.35 -16.79 2.36
CA HIS A 260 -10.04 -18.15 2.76
C HIS A 260 -8.89 -18.67 1.92
N VAL A 261 -7.81 -19.09 2.56
CA VAL A 261 -6.62 -19.58 1.85
C VAL A 261 -6.30 -20.98 2.32
N VAL A 262 -6.14 -21.87 1.35
CA VAL A 262 -5.71 -23.25 1.59
C VAL A 262 -4.49 -23.55 0.72
N HIS A 263 -3.41 -23.96 1.37
CA HIS A 263 -2.24 -24.52 0.71
C HIS A 263 -2.22 -26.03 0.91
N THR A 264 -2.11 -26.78 -0.19
CA THR A 264 -1.97 -28.25 -0.14
C THR A 264 -0.67 -28.65 -0.79
N TYR A 265 0.05 -29.57 -0.16
CA TYR A 265 1.33 -30.04 -0.67
C TYR A 265 1.40 -31.57 -0.66
N THR A 266 1.89 -32.11 -1.76
CA THR A 266 2.52 -33.44 -1.84
C THR A 266 3.86 -33.28 -2.56
N LEU A 267 4.75 -34.26 -2.45
CA LEU A 267 6.06 -34.20 -3.13
C LEU A 267 5.90 -33.84 -4.62
N GLY A 268 6.48 -32.72 -5.04
CA GLY A 268 6.43 -32.22 -6.41
C GLY A 268 5.12 -31.56 -6.87
N ASP A 269 4.10 -31.45 -6.02
CA ASP A 269 2.80 -30.81 -6.33
C ASP A 269 2.34 -29.91 -5.17
N SER A 270 2.49 -28.60 -5.37
CA SER A 270 2.07 -27.56 -4.42
C SER A 270 0.94 -26.74 -5.03
N LYS A 271 -0.17 -26.57 -4.31
CA LYS A 271 -1.35 -25.82 -4.77
C LYS A 271 -1.78 -24.81 -3.73
N VAL A 272 -2.23 -23.66 -4.22
CA VAL A 272 -2.88 -22.64 -3.39
C VAL A 272 -4.29 -22.39 -3.92
N TYR A 273 -5.24 -22.43 -3.01
CA TYR A 273 -6.65 -22.14 -3.25
C TYR A 273 -7.02 -20.85 -2.55
N ILE A 274 -7.83 -20.03 -3.23
CA ILE A 274 -8.39 -18.79 -2.71
C ILE A 274 -9.91 -18.94 -2.78
N ASN A 275 -10.59 -18.75 -1.65
CA ASN A 275 -12.06 -18.79 -1.56
C ASN A 275 -12.68 -20.08 -2.16
N GLY A 276 -12.07 -21.24 -1.87
CA GLY A 276 -12.55 -22.53 -2.34
C GLY A 276 -12.12 -22.91 -3.77
N GLU A 277 -11.50 -22.01 -4.53
CA GLU A 277 -11.10 -22.23 -5.92
C GLU A 277 -9.57 -22.34 -6.08
N LEU A 278 -9.11 -23.15 -7.04
CA LEU A 278 -7.69 -23.30 -7.32
C LEU A 278 -7.15 -22.01 -7.96
N ALA A 279 -6.33 -21.27 -7.23
CA ALA A 279 -5.73 -20.04 -7.75
C ALA A 279 -4.44 -20.31 -8.53
N ASN A 280 -3.62 -21.25 -8.07
CA ASN A 280 -2.42 -21.67 -8.79
C ASN A 280 -1.90 -23.04 -8.33
N ALA A 281 -1.09 -23.68 -9.19
CA ALA A 281 -0.36 -24.91 -8.89
C ALA A 281 1.08 -24.81 -9.39
N ALA A 282 2.04 -25.20 -8.56
CA ALA A 282 3.45 -25.36 -8.92
C ALA A 282 3.78 -26.85 -9.02
N LYS A 283 4.28 -27.28 -10.19
CA LYS A 283 4.69 -28.67 -10.47
C LYS A 283 6.13 -28.73 -10.95
N GLY A 284 6.84 -29.80 -10.60
CA GLY A 284 8.10 -30.18 -11.26
C GLY A 284 9.34 -29.38 -10.86
N ARG A 285 9.37 -28.72 -9.69
CA ARG A 285 10.62 -28.21 -9.11
C ARG A 285 11.46 -29.40 -8.59
N SER A 286 12.77 -29.35 -8.79
CA SER A 286 13.67 -30.49 -8.51
C SER A 286 14.00 -30.72 -7.03
N THR A 287 13.69 -29.77 -6.16
CA THR A 287 14.23 -29.72 -4.81
C THR A 287 13.12 -29.90 -3.77
N PRO A 288 13.03 -31.07 -3.10
CA PRO A 288 11.95 -31.36 -2.17
C PRO A 288 11.97 -30.51 -0.91
N LEU A 289 10.80 -30.29 -0.33
CA LEU A 289 10.66 -29.82 1.05
C LEU A 289 11.33 -30.80 2.04
N ASN A 290 11.99 -30.29 3.07
CA ASN A 290 12.75 -31.08 4.04
C ASN A 290 12.62 -30.53 5.48
N ILE A 291 11.39 -30.54 5.99
CA ILE A 291 11.08 -30.08 7.36
C ILE A 291 11.68 -31.04 8.39
N ARG A 292 12.29 -30.51 9.47
CA ARG A 292 12.81 -31.34 10.57
C ARG A 292 11.83 -31.37 11.74
N THR A 293 12.01 -32.38 12.59
CA THR A 293 11.35 -32.46 13.89
C THR A 293 12.38 -32.25 15.01
N PRO A 294 12.05 -31.54 16.10
CA PRO A 294 10.79 -30.84 16.31
C PRO A 294 10.64 -29.59 15.42
N ALA A 295 9.40 -29.34 15.02
CA ALA A 295 9.00 -28.16 14.26
C ALA A 295 8.46 -27.07 15.19
N ARG A 296 8.12 -25.93 14.60
CA ARG A 296 7.70 -24.71 15.31
C ARG A 296 6.46 -24.13 14.64
N LEU A 297 5.68 -23.29 15.34
CA LEU A 297 4.47 -22.66 14.81
C LEU A 297 4.27 -21.24 15.36
N TRP A 298 4.01 -20.28 14.45
CA TRP A 298 3.59 -18.92 14.75
C TRP A 298 2.41 -18.50 13.87
N ILE A 299 1.54 -17.66 14.43
CA ILE A 299 0.42 -17.00 13.74
C ILE A 299 0.66 -15.49 13.80
N GLY A 300 0.57 -14.81 12.66
CA GLY A 300 0.81 -13.36 12.51
C GLY A 300 2.30 -12.94 12.43
N GLY A 301 3.23 -13.90 12.31
CA GLY A 301 4.67 -13.62 12.28
C GLY A 301 5.55 -14.86 12.14
N TRP A 302 6.85 -14.67 12.32
CA TRP A 302 7.84 -15.76 12.34
C TRP A 302 9.01 -15.42 13.26
N TYR A 303 9.43 -16.36 14.13
CA TYR A 303 10.52 -16.15 15.10
C TYR A 303 10.39 -14.85 15.92
N HIS A 304 9.18 -14.60 16.44
CA HIS A 304 8.83 -13.39 17.21
C HIS A 304 8.95 -12.06 16.44
N ASN A 305 9.19 -12.10 15.13
CA ASN A 305 9.00 -10.96 14.25
C ASN A 305 7.56 -11.00 13.70
N TYR A 306 6.66 -10.27 14.35
CA TYR A 306 5.27 -10.16 13.97
C TYR A 306 5.07 -8.95 13.05
N ASN A 307 4.77 -9.21 11.79
CA ASN A 307 4.65 -8.19 10.74
C ASN A 307 3.27 -8.19 10.06
N PHE A 308 2.37 -9.11 10.43
CA PHE A 308 1.01 -9.09 9.92
C PHE A 308 0.18 -8.00 10.61
N VAL A 309 -0.58 -7.25 9.81
CA VAL A 309 -1.55 -6.26 10.28
C VAL A 309 -2.90 -6.58 9.66
N GLY A 310 -3.90 -6.86 10.51
CA GLY A 310 -5.24 -7.29 10.09
C GLY A 310 -5.84 -8.34 11.02
N ALA A 311 -6.88 -9.03 10.57
CA ALA A 311 -7.55 -10.09 11.33
C ALA A 311 -7.21 -11.49 10.79
N ILE A 312 -7.09 -12.50 11.66
CA ILE A 312 -6.92 -13.92 11.29
C ILE A 312 -7.96 -14.74 12.09
N ASP A 313 -8.56 -15.72 11.42
CA ASP A 313 -9.51 -16.67 11.99
C ASP A 313 -9.23 -18.10 11.49
N GLU A 314 -9.66 -19.09 12.27
CA GLU A 314 -9.70 -20.52 11.93
C GLU A 314 -8.42 -21.06 11.26
N VAL A 315 -7.29 -21.03 11.98
CA VAL A 315 -6.01 -21.55 11.48
C VAL A 315 -5.94 -23.08 11.62
N ARG A 316 -5.66 -23.79 10.54
CA ARG A 316 -5.66 -25.26 10.50
C ARG A 316 -4.39 -25.83 9.87
N LEU A 317 -3.90 -26.92 10.44
CA LEU A 317 -2.85 -27.75 9.84
C LEU A 317 -3.29 -29.22 9.82
N SER A 318 -3.24 -29.83 8.64
CA SER A 318 -3.56 -31.26 8.45
C SER A 318 -2.36 -32.04 7.90
N ARG A 319 -2.26 -33.33 8.22
CA ARG A 319 -1.19 -34.25 7.76
C ARG A 319 -1.42 -34.88 6.38
N VAL A 320 -2.37 -34.36 5.63
CA VAL A 320 -2.77 -34.82 4.30
C VAL A 320 -2.95 -33.62 3.38
N ALA A 321 -2.72 -33.81 2.08
CA ALA A 321 -3.14 -32.84 1.07
C ALA A 321 -4.65 -32.98 0.83
N ARG A 322 -5.45 -32.02 1.32
CA ARG A 322 -6.91 -32.04 1.17
C ARG A 322 -7.29 -31.92 -0.31
N SER A 323 -8.35 -32.62 -0.71
CA SER A 323 -8.84 -32.60 -2.09
C SER A 323 -9.49 -31.25 -2.43
N ALA A 324 -9.62 -30.93 -3.72
CA ALA A 324 -10.36 -29.75 -4.16
C ALA A 324 -11.82 -29.76 -3.68
N ALA A 325 -12.45 -30.93 -3.61
CA ALA A 325 -13.78 -31.10 -3.03
C ALA A 325 -13.83 -30.70 -1.55
N TRP A 326 -12.86 -31.13 -0.75
CA TRP A 326 -12.74 -30.71 0.66
C TRP A 326 -12.60 -29.19 0.78
N VAL A 327 -11.71 -28.60 -0.02
CA VAL A 327 -11.45 -27.15 0.01
C VAL A 327 -12.69 -26.34 -0.37
N LYS A 328 -13.42 -26.78 -1.41
CA LYS A 328 -14.70 -26.19 -1.83
C LYS A 328 -15.74 -26.27 -0.71
N LEU A 329 -15.87 -27.42 -0.06
CA LEU A 329 -16.80 -27.61 1.06
C LEU A 329 -16.41 -26.74 2.27
N SER A 330 -15.12 -26.66 2.62
CA SER A 330 -14.63 -25.78 3.69
C SER A 330 -15.09 -24.34 3.47
N TYR A 331 -14.80 -23.76 2.31
CA TYR A 331 -15.20 -22.37 2.01
C TYR A 331 -16.72 -22.20 2.04
N ALA A 332 -17.45 -23.08 1.34
CA ALA A 332 -18.90 -23.01 1.20
C ALA A 332 -19.67 -23.28 2.50
N ASN A 333 -19.04 -23.87 3.50
CA ASN A 333 -19.64 -24.15 4.81
C ASN A 333 -19.25 -23.13 5.88
N GLN A 334 -17.99 -22.66 5.89
CA GLN A 334 -17.47 -21.77 6.93
C GLN A 334 -17.92 -20.31 6.73
N GLY A 335 -18.04 -19.88 5.47
CA GLY A 335 -18.42 -18.53 5.11
C GLY A 335 -19.80 -18.11 5.66
N THR A 336 -20.01 -16.82 5.86
CA THR A 336 -21.29 -16.26 6.34
C THR A 336 -22.49 -16.54 5.42
N ARG A 337 -22.24 -16.89 4.16
CA ARG A 337 -23.25 -17.27 3.15
C ARG A 337 -23.23 -18.77 2.88
N GLN A 338 -23.18 -19.57 3.94
CA GLN A 338 -22.99 -21.01 3.83
C GLN A 338 -24.11 -21.68 3.00
N SER A 339 -23.74 -22.60 2.12
CA SER A 339 -24.66 -23.29 1.21
C SER A 339 -24.72 -24.81 1.44
N LEU A 340 -23.90 -25.35 2.33
CA LEU A 340 -23.73 -26.80 2.51
C LEU A 340 -24.84 -27.44 3.34
N HIS A 341 -25.30 -26.80 4.42
CA HIS A 341 -26.40 -27.35 5.23
C HIS A 341 -27.66 -26.49 5.13
N GLY A 342 -28.79 -27.08 5.48
CA GLY A 342 -30.11 -26.47 5.48
C GLY A 342 -30.56 -25.91 6.83
N LEU A 343 -31.87 -25.64 6.92
CA LEU A 343 -32.59 -25.36 8.19
C LEU A 343 -32.96 -26.66 8.91
N LEU A 344 -33.38 -26.55 10.16
CA LEU A 344 -34.17 -27.58 10.83
C LEU A 344 -35.55 -27.67 10.16
N VAL A 345 -35.86 -28.80 9.52
CA VAL A 345 -37.11 -28.97 8.76
C VAL A 345 -38.31 -29.03 9.69
N ALA A 346 -39.21 -28.05 9.59
CA ALA A 346 -40.46 -28.05 10.32
C ALA A 346 -41.46 -29.05 9.72
N PRO A 347 -42.15 -29.88 10.55
CA PRO A 347 -43.16 -30.80 10.06
C PRO A 347 -44.39 -30.04 9.55
N GLY A 348 -44.88 -30.39 8.36
CA GLY A 348 -46.11 -29.84 7.80
C GLY A 348 -46.11 -29.74 6.28
N LYS A 349 -47.31 -29.65 5.70
CA LYS A 349 -47.54 -29.30 4.28
C LYS A 349 -48.29 -27.97 4.24
N GLY A 350 -47.88 -27.07 3.38
CA GLY A 350 -48.51 -25.75 3.23
C GLY A 350 -47.86 -24.95 2.11
N GLU A 351 -48.51 -23.87 1.70
CA GLU A 351 -48.00 -22.99 0.66
C GLU A 351 -46.84 -22.14 1.19
N VAL A 352 -45.75 -22.05 0.41
CA VAL A 352 -44.68 -21.08 0.67
C VAL A 352 -45.23 -19.68 0.39
N THR A 353 -45.21 -18.79 1.38
CA THR A 353 -45.69 -17.41 1.22
C THR A 353 -44.62 -16.41 1.63
N LEU A 354 -44.49 -15.33 0.85
CA LEU A 354 -43.56 -14.24 1.09
C LEU A 354 -44.36 -12.95 1.25
N THR A 355 -44.22 -12.30 2.40
CA THR A 355 -44.98 -11.09 2.74
C THR A 355 -44.04 -9.96 3.12
N PRO A 356 -44.21 -8.74 2.59
CA PRO A 356 -45.20 -8.36 1.57
C PRO A 356 -44.81 -8.86 0.16
N ALA A 357 -45.80 -9.11 -0.70
CA ALA A 357 -45.57 -9.46 -2.12
C ALA A 357 -45.21 -8.22 -2.96
N THR A 358 -45.78 -7.07 -2.62
CA THR A 358 -45.43 -5.76 -3.19
C THR A 358 -45.35 -4.75 -2.07
N ALA A 359 -44.34 -3.89 -2.10
CA ALA A 359 -44.17 -2.84 -1.11
C ALA A 359 -43.46 -1.64 -1.72
N GLU A 360 -43.61 -0.50 -1.05
CA GLU A 360 -42.83 0.69 -1.33
C GLU A 360 -41.97 1.03 -0.13
N ILE A 361 -40.77 1.51 -0.39
CA ILE A 361 -39.81 1.90 0.62
C ILE A 361 -39.11 3.18 0.15
N ALA A 362 -38.87 4.12 1.05
CA ALA A 362 -38.00 5.26 0.74
C ALA A 362 -36.53 4.82 0.76
N GLU A 363 -35.66 5.59 0.10
CA GLU A 363 -34.21 5.47 0.29
C GLU A 363 -33.80 5.43 1.76
N ASP A 364 -32.77 4.64 2.04
CA ASP A 364 -32.25 4.33 3.38
C ASP A 364 -33.28 3.72 4.37
N GLY A 365 -34.51 3.50 3.90
CA GLY A 365 -35.53 2.75 4.61
C GLY A 365 -35.15 1.28 4.77
N ARG A 366 -35.81 0.65 5.74
CA ARG A 366 -35.74 -0.78 6.02
C ARG A 366 -37.12 -1.40 5.82
N LEU A 367 -37.18 -2.45 5.00
CA LEU A 367 -38.42 -3.14 4.68
C LEU A 367 -38.30 -4.61 5.08
N PRO A 368 -38.98 -5.05 6.14
CA PRO A 368 -38.96 -6.43 6.56
C PRO A 368 -39.81 -7.29 5.62
N PHE A 369 -39.23 -8.42 5.21
CA PHE A 369 -39.87 -9.53 4.54
C PHE A 369 -39.94 -10.71 5.49
N THR A 370 -41.11 -11.34 5.54
CA THR A 370 -41.36 -12.57 6.28
C THR A 370 -41.69 -13.69 5.32
N LEU A 371 -40.99 -14.81 5.46
CA LEU A 371 -41.19 -16.04 4.71
C LEU A 371 -41.85 -17.07 5.61
N VAL A 372 -42.95 -17.65 5.16
CA VAL A 372 -43.53 -18.87 5.75
C VAL A 372 -43.29 -20.00 4.76
N ALA A 373 -42.50 -20.99 5.16
CA ALA A 373 -42.08 -22.08 4.27
C ALA A 373 -42.07 -23.44 5.00
N PRO A 374 -43.24 -24.08 5.19
CA PRO A 374 -43.33 -25.42 5.78
C PRO A 374 -42.54 -26.45 4.95
N GLY A 375 -41.82 -27.36 5.61
CA GLY A 375 -41.02 -28.38 4.93
C GLY A 375 -39.78 -27.85 4.19
N ALA A 376 -39.39 -26.58 4.40
CA ALA A 376 -38.20 -26.02 3.80
C ALA A 376 -36.94 -26.71 4.34
N GLN A 377 -36.10 -27.19 3.41
CA GLN A 377 -34.77 -27.72 3.66
C GLN A 377 -33.71 -26.63 3.53
N LYS A 378 -33.87 -25.66 2.62
CA LYS A 378 -32.94 -24.54 2.42
C LYS A 378 -33.72 -23.28 2.07
N VAL A 379 -33.23 -22.13 2.52
CA VAL A 379 -33.74 -20.82 2.08
C VAL A 379 -32.58 -19.97 1.60
N THR A 380 -32.68 -19.44 0.39
CA THR A 380 -31.73 -18.47 -0.14
C THR A 380 -32.47 -17.18 -0.48
N TRP A 381 -32.06 -16.09 0.16
CA TRP A 381 -32.55 -14.75 -0.18
C TRP A 381 -31.66 -14.15 -1.27
N LEU A 382 -32.31 -13.67 -2.33
CA LEU A 382 -31.67 -13.00 -3.45
C LEU A 382 -32.30 -11.63 -3.62
N VAL A 383 -31.47 -10.65 -3.95
CA VAL A 383 -31.92 -9.33 -4.39
C VAL A 383 -31.50 -9.17 -5.84
N VAL A 384 -32.46 -8.84 -6.71
CA VAL A 384 -32.19 -8.44 -8.09
C VAL A 384 -32.35 -6.93 -8.18
N ARG A 385 -31.25 -6.24 -8.48
CA ARG A 385 -31.18 -4.80 -8.70
C ARG A 385 -30.31 -4.53 -9.92
N ASP A 386 -30.76 -3.68 -10.83
CA ASP A 386 -30.03 -3.31 -12.06
C ASP A 386 -29.58 -4.53 -12.90
N GLY A 387 -30.40 -5.57 -12.94
CA GLY A 387 -30.12 -6.82 -13.66
C GLY A 387 -29.06 -7.73 -13.01
N ARG A 388 -28.55 -7.38 -11.82
CA ARG A 388 -27.61 -8.21 -11.04
C ARG A 388 -28.34 -8.91 -9.91
N GLU A 389 -28.13 -10.21 -9.81
CA GLU A 389 -28.65 -11.06 -8.73
C GLU A 389 -27.57 -11.19 -7.64
N LEU A 390 -27.92 -10.88 -6.40
CA LEU A 390 -27.02 -10.95 -5.24
C LEU A 390 -27.62 -11.84 -4.16
N VAL A 391 -26.87 -12.84 -3.72
CA VAL A 391 -27.19 -13.63 -2.52
C VAL A 391 -26.87 -12.81 -1.27
N ILE A 392 -27.88 -12.56 -0.46
CA ILE A 392 -27.85 -11.61 0.66
C ILE A 392 -28.00 -12.29 2.03
N ALA A 393 -28.75 -13.38 2.12
CA ALA A 393 -28.92 -14.16 3.35
C ALA A 393 -29.23 -15.62 3.02
N MET A 394 -28.80 -16.51 3.90
CA MET A 394 -29.10 -17.95 3.85
C MET A 394 -29.85 -18.35 5.12
N ASP A 395 -30.80 -19.25 4.98
CA ASP A 395 -31.44 -19.97 6.09
C ASP A 395 -32.09 -19.06 7.14
N ARG A 396 -32.73 -17.99 6.67
CA ARG A 396 -33.53 -17.05 7.48
C ARG A 396 -34.99 -17.07 7.04
N PHE A 397 -35.92 -16.94 7.98
CA PHE A 397 -37.33 -16.69 7.66
C PHE A 397 -37.70 -15.21 7.67
N ARG A 398 -36.80 -14.36 8.18
CA ARG A 398 -36.93 -12.92 8.11
C ARG A 398 -35.73 -12.33 7.41
N PHE A 399 -35.99 -11.45 6.48
CA PHE A 399 -34.97 -10.66 5.80
C PHE A 399 -35.41 -9.20 5.80
N GLU A 400 -34.50 -8.29 6.11
CA GLU A 400 -34.78 -6.86 6.03
C GLU A 400 -34.03 -6.28 4.82
N LEU A 401 -34.80 -5.86 3.81
CA LEU A 401 -34.23 -5.14 2.68
C LEU A 401 -33.84 -3.73 3.16
N VAL A 402 -32.55 -3.44 3.11
CA VAL A 402 -32.05 -2.08 3.17
C VAL A 402 -32.09 -1.54 1.74
N ALA A 403 -32.94 -0.56 1.48
CA ALA A 403 -33.09 0.01 0.15
C ALA A 403 -31.78 0.62 -0.37
N GLY A 404 -30.96 1.16 0.54
CA GLY A 404 -29.81 1.99 0.19
C GLY A 404 -30.22 3.18 -0.68
N ARG A 405 -29.24 3.81 -1.29
CA ARG A 405 -29.43 4.95 -2.18
C ARG A 405 -29.78 4.51 -3.61
N THR A 406 -30.51 5.35 -4.34
CA THR A 406 -30.93 5.15 -5.73
C THR A 406 -30.98 6.48 -6.47
N GLN A 407 -30.70 6.47 -7.77
CA GLN A 407 -30.92 7.64 -8.63
C GLN A 407 -32.25 7.46 -9.37
N GLY A 408 -33.27 8.22 -8.98
CA GLY A 408 -34.65 7.99 -9.39
C GLY A 408 -35.30 6.78 -8.72
N ASP A 409 -36.62 6.71 -8.82
CA ASP A 409 -37.40 5.57 -8.35
C ASP A 409 -36.92 4.29 -9.05
N ALA A 410 -36.58 3.28 -8.25
CA ALA A 410 -36.06 2.01 -8.73
C ALA A 410 -36.91 0.84 -8.24
N THR A 411 -36.95 -0.23 -9.02
CA THR A 411 -37.62 -1.48 -8.63
C THR A 411 -36.58 -2.52 -8.26
N VAL A 412 -36.71 -3.07 -7.06
CA VAL A 412 -35.90 -4.17 -6.55
C VAL A 412 -36.77 -5.42 -6.45
N LYS A 413 -36.28 -6.56 -6.96
CA LYS A 413 -36.95 -7.84 -6.72
C LYS A 413 -36.27 -8.53 -5.54
N VAL A 414 -37.06 -8.96 -4.58
CA VAL A 414 -36.62 -9.79 -3.46
C VAL A 414 -37.12 -11.21 -3.74
N ILE A 415 -36.22 -12.16 -3.90
CA ILE A 415 -36.55 -13.54 -4.17
C ILE A 415 -36.18 -14.38 -2.95
N ALA A 416 -37.17 -15.07 -2.39
CA ALA A 416 -36.95 -16.16 -1.45
C ALA A 416 -37.00 -17.46 -2.24
N ARG A 417 -35.82 -18.06 -2.48
CA ARG A 417 -35.69 -19.38 -3.09
C ARG A 417 -35.74 -20.43 -1.98
N VAL A 418 -36.76 -21.28 -2.03
CA VAL A 418 -37.03 -22.30 -1.01
C VAL A 418 -36.85 -23.66 -1.63
N VAL A 419 -35.99 -24.47 -1.03
CA VAL A 419 -35.80 -25.88 -1.40
C VAL A 419 -36.61 -26.72 -0.43
N THR A 420 -37.48 -27.59 -0.93
CA THR A 420 -38.22 -28.60 -0.17
C THR A 420 -37.88 -29.99 -0.69
N ALA A 421 -38.43 -31.03 -0.06
CA ALA A 421 -38.32 -32.41 -0.54
C ALA A 421 -38.92 -32.59 -1.96
N ASP A 422 -39.96 -31.82 -2.30
CA ASP A 422 -40.70 -31.95 -3.56
C ASP A 422 -40.10 -31.12 -4.70
N GLY A 423 -39.22 -30.16 -4.41
CA GLY A 423 -38.58 -29.34 -5.44
C GLY A 423 -38.05 -27.99 -4.92
N THR A 424 -37.77 -27.08 -5.85
CA THR A 424 -37.38 -25.69 -5.54
C THR A 424 -38.49 -24.74 -5.95
N VAL A 425 -38.82 -23.80 -5.07
CA VAL A 425 -39.88 -22.82 -5.25
C VAL A 425 -39.31 -21.43 -5.02
N ASP A 426 -39.39 -20.58 -6.03
CA ASP A 426 -39.09 -19.16 -5.89
C ASP A 426 -40.37 -18.39 -5.52
N ARG A 427 -40.29 -17.56 -4.49
CA ARG A 427 -41.28 -16.52 -4.21
C ARG A 427 -40.64 -15.18 -4.42
N ILE A 428 -41.28 -14.37 -5.27
CA ILE A 428 -40.77 -13.08 -5.70
C ILE A 428 -41.67 -12.01 -5.09
N ALA A 429 -41.07 -11.10 -4.35
CA ALA A 429 -41.66 -9.84 -3.96
C ALA A 429 -41.03 -8.70 -4.75
N THR A 430 -41.80 -7.64 -4.97
CA THR A 430 -41.35 -6.42 -5.63
C THR A 430 -41.35 -5.26 -4.64
N ALA A 431 -40.20 -4.62 -4.46
CA ALA A 431 -40.06 -3.41 -3.66
C ALA A 431 -39.77 -2.22 -4.59
N SER A 432 -40.64 -1.21 -4.60
CA SER A 432 -40.36 0.07 -5.24
C SER A 432 -39.59 0.95 -4.26
N VAL A 433 -38.33 1.22 -4.55
CA VAL A 433 -37.48 2.16 -3.81
C VAL A 433 -37.71 3.55 -4.39
N ARG A 434 -38.35 4.44 -3.62
CA ARG A 434 -38.55 5.84 -4.02
C ARG A 434 -37.34 6.68 -3.68
N GLU A 435 -36.85 7.48 -4.63
CA GLU A 435 -35.82 8.49 -4.34
C GLU A 435 -36.42 9.53 -3.39
N ALA A 436 -35.84 9.65 -2.20
CA ALA A 436 -36.27 10.59 -1.16
C ALA A 436 -35.16 11.58 -0.79
N ILE A 437 -33.91 11.22 -1.10
CA ILE A 437 -32.70 11.97 -0.82
C ILE A 437 -32.08 12.38 -2.16
N PRO A 438 -32.22 13.65 -2.58
CA PRO A 438 -31.67 14.08 -3.87
C PRO A 438 -30.14 14.01 -3.86
N GLU A 439 -29.55 13.71 -5.02
CA GLU A 439 -28.09 13.80 -5.17
C GLU A 439 -27.57 15.25 -5.13
N PRO A 440 -26.33 15.51 -4.67
CA PRO A 440 -25.78 16.86 -4.61
C PRO A 440 -25.63 17.47 -6.00
N LYS A 441 -26.31 18.59 -6.26
CA LYS A 441 -26.11 19.42 -7.45
C LYS A 441 -25.10 20.48 -7.10
N VAL A 442 -23.87 20.30 -7.58
CA VAL A 442 -22.72 21.09 -7.11
C VAL A 442 -22.00 21.82 -8.23
N HIS A 443 -21.47 22.99 -7.89
CA HIS A 443 -20.49 23.69 -8.69
C HIS A 443 -19.33 24.17 -7.81
N LEU A 444 -18.20 24.53 -8.44
CA LEU A 444 -17.06 25.10 -7.73
C LEU A 444 -17.11 26.62 -7.79
N GLN A 445 -17.04 27.27 -6.63
CA GLN A 445 -16.77 28.69 -6.56
C GLN A 445 -15.26 28.90 -6.67
N VAL A 446 -14.82 29.33 -7.85
CA VAL A 446 -13.40 29.61 -8.16
C VAL A 446 -13.25 30.95 -8.87
N PRO A 447 -12.11 31.64 -8.70
CA PRO A 447 -11.73 32.73 -9.59
C PRO A 447 -11.32 32.19 -10.95
N THR A 448 -11.36 33.04 -11.98
CA THR A 448 -10.87 32.70 -13.33
C THR A 448 -9.34 32.67 -13.41
N GLY A 449 -8.65 33.38 -12.53
CA GLY A 449 -7.20 33.44 -12.50
C GLY A 449 -6.61 33.48 -11.09
N TRP A 450 -5.37 33.04 -10.97
CA TRP A 450 -4.63 32.98 -9.71
C TRP A 450 -3.14 33.29 -9.93
N ASP A 451 -2.53 34.05 -9.02
CA ASP A 451 -1.10 34.38 -9.07
C ASP A 451 -0.18 33.20 -8.64
N GLY A 452 -0.77 32.10 -8.16
CA GLY A 452 -0.04 30.94 -7.67
C GLY A 452 0.66 31.14 -6.32
N ARG A 453 0.46 32.27 -5.62
CA ARG A 453 1.19 32.66 -4.40
C ARG A 453 0.27 33.12 -3.28
N SER A 454 -0.73 33.94 -3.58
CA SER A 454 -1.75 34.36 -2.63
C SER A 454 -2.60 33.15 -2.24
N PRO A 455 -2.82 32.85 -0.96
CA PRO A 455 -3.68 31.73 -0.59
C PRO A 455 -5.07 31.86 -1.24
N LEU A 456 -5.57 30.75 -1.79
CA LEU A 456 -6.85 30.70 -2.50
C LEU A 456 -7.70 29.55 -1.97
N ASP A 457 -8.89 29.88 -1.47
CA ASP A 457 -9.90 28.88 -1.11
C ASP A 457 -10.84 28.62 -2.28
N ILE A 458 -11.02 27.35 -2.60
CA ILE A 458 -12.00 26.87 -3.58
C ILE A 458 -13.06 26.10 -2.82
N THR A 459 -14.32 26.50 -2.97
CA THR A 459 -15.41 25.91 -2.20
C THR A 459 -16.41 25.22 -3.11
N VAL A 460 -16.86 24.04 -2.68
CA VAL A 460 -18.02 23.36 -3.27
C VAL A 460 -19.29 24.09 -2.81
N ILE A 461 -20.10 24.54 -3.77
CA ILE A 461 -21.43 25.06 -3.51
C ILE A 461 -22.45 24.01 -3.96
N ALA A 462 -23.33 23.61 -3.04
CA ALA A 462 -24.46 22.75 -3.34
C ALA A 462 -25.70 23.60 -3.62
N ASP A 463 -26.10 23.69 -4.90
CA ASP A 463 -27.25 24.46 -5.37
C ASP A 463 -28.57 23.97 -4.75
N ASN A 464 -28.63 22.71 -4.33
CA ASN A 464 -29.78 22.09 -3.67
C ASN A 464 -29.58 21.82 -2.16
N GLN A 465 -28.70 22.56 -1.47
CA GLN A 465 -28.41 22.36 -0.04
C GLN A 465 -29.67 22.34 0.85
N ALA A 466 -30.65 23.21 0.60
CA ALA A 466 -31.89 23.23 1.38
C ALA A 466 -32.69 21.92 1.25
N ALA A 467 -32.72 21.33 0.04
CA ALA A 467 -33.39 20.05 -0.19
C ALA A 467 -32.63 18.89 0.47
N LEU A 468 -31.29 18.90 0.38
CA LEU A 468 -30.41 17.94 1.05
C LEU A 468 -30.60 17.94 2.57
N THR A 469 -30.58 19.13 3.20
CA THR A 469 -30.79 19.27 4.64
C THR A 469 -32.19 18.80 5.06
N LYS A 470 -33.23 19.14 4.28
CA LYS A 470 -34.61 18.68 4.55
C LYS A 470 -34.73 17.15 4.49
N ALA A 471 -33.96 16.51 3.63
CA ALA A 471 -33.90 15.04 3.50
C ALA A 471 -32.94 14.37 4.51
N GLY A 472 -32.32 15.11 5.43
CA GLY A 472 -31.37 14.56 6.41
C GLY A 472 -29.96 14.26 5.86
N ALA A 473 -29.68 14.62 4.60
CA ALA A 473 -28.41 14.36 3.90
C ALA A 473 -27.62 15.66 3.62
N GLY A 474 -27.69 16.62 4.54
CA GLY A 474 -27.01 17.92 4.40
C GLY A 474 -25.49 17.86 4.57
N ALA A 475 -24.96 16.79 5.16
CA ALA A 475 -23.52 16.57 5.32
C ALA A 475 -22.92 16.00 4.03
N LEU A 476 -21.90 16.66 3.50
CA LEU A 476 -21.23 16.28 2.26
C LEU A 476 -19.79 15.84 2.54
N THR A 477 -19.42 14.69 2.00
CA THR A 477 -18.03 14.25 1.91
C THR A 477 -17.47 14.70 0.57
N VAL A 478 -16.34 15.40 0.60
CA VAL A 478 -15.70 15.92 -0.61
C VAL A 478 -14.30 15.35 -0.76
N ARG A 479 -14.04 14.77 -1.94
CA ARG A 479 -12.71 14.35 -2.37
C ARG A 479 -12.21 15.30 -3.44
N TRP A 480 -11.06 15.90 -3.19
CA TRP A 480 -10.45 16.89 -4.08
C TRP A 480 -9.35 16.29 -4.93
N GLN A 481 -9.25 16.76 -6.17
CA GLN A 481 -8.17 16.46 -7.10
C GLN A 481 -7.78 17.74 -7.83
N ALA A 482 -6.50 18.11 -7.76
CA ALA A 482 -5.90 19.15 -8.58
C ALA A 482 -4.62 18.58 -9.15
N ASP A 483 -4.61 18.25 -10.44
CA ASP A 483 -3.64 17.29 -10.99
C ASP A 483 -3.02 17.67 -12.34
N SER A 484 -3.41 18.81 -12.93
CA SER A 484 -2.78 19.34 -14.15
C SER A 484 -1.28 19.58 -13.98
N PHE A 485 -0.85 19.96 -12.77
CA PHE A 485 0.55 20.14 -12.37
C PHE A 485 0.66 20.26 -10.84
N ALA A 486 1.88 20.39 -10.32
CA ALA A 486 2.12 20.39 -8.87
C ALA A 486 1.59 21.67 -8.20
N VAL A 487 0.76 21.49 -7.18
CA VAL A 487 0.20 22.56 -6.33
C VAL A 487 0.26 22.13 -4.87
N THR A 488 0.80 22.99 -4.01
CA THR A 488 0.70 22.83 -2.56
C THR A 488 -0.71 23.17 -2.14
N GLN A 489 -1.42 22.17 -1.62
CA GLN A 489 -2.84 22.26 -1.30
C GLN A 489 -3.19 21.51 -0.01
N GLU A 490 -4.34 21.87 0.56
CA GLU A 490 -4.87 21.27 1.79
C GLU A 490 -6.39 21.16 1.66
N ALA A 491 -6.93 19.94 1.73
CA ALA A 491 -8.36 19.71 1.75
C ALA A 491 -8.92 19.98 3.16
N ARG A 492 -9.97 20.80 3.25
CA ARG A 492 -10.67 21.20 4.48
C ARG A 492 -12.18 20.98 4.30
N GLY A 493 -12.58 19.71 4.21
CA GLY A 493 -13.96 19.34 3.90
C GLY A 493 -14.40 19.87 2.53
N ALA A 494 -15.44 20.69 2.51
CA ALA A 494 -15.99 21.30 1.29
C ALA A 494 -15.15 22.44 0.70
N THR A 495 -13.98 22.74 1.28
CA THR A 495 -13.02 23.73 0.77
C THR A 495 -11.68 23.09 0.44
N LEU A 496 -11.10 23.42 -0.70
CA LEU A 496 -9.72 23.16 -1.06
C LEU A 496 -8.90 24.44 -0.92
N HIS A 497 -7.95 24.43 0.00
CA HIS A 497 -7.07 25.56 0.25
C HIS A 497 -5.78 25.41 -0.57
N LEU A 498 -5.65 26.19 -1.64
CA LEU A 498 -4.45 26.26 -2.47
C LEU A 498 -3.47 27.28 -1.87
N LYS A 499 -2.24 26.83 -1.61
CA LYS A 499 -1.17 27.67 -1.03
C LYS A 499 -0.19 28.15 -2.08
N ARG A 500 0.17 27.28 -3.03
CA ARG A 500 1.22 27.60 -4.01
C ARG A 500 1.15 26.73 -5.26
N ALA A 501 1.17 27.34 -6.44
CA ALA A 501 1.42 26.64 -7.70
C ALA A 501 2.93 26.52 -7.99
N GLN A 502 3.35 25.40 -8.59
CA GLN A 502 4.74 25.18 -8.98
C GLN A 502 5.03 25.48 -10.46
N ARG A 503 3.98 25.76 -11.25
CA ARG A 503 4.09 26.28 -12.61
C ARG A 503 2.89 27.14 -12.99
N SER A 504 3.05 27.93 -14.04
CA SER A 504 1.97 28.61 -14.74
C SER A 504 1.24 27.66 -15.71
N GLY A 505 -0.02 28.00 -16.02
CA GLY A 505 -0.88 27.25 -16.94
C GLY A 505 -2.27 27.00 -16.39
N LEU A 506 -3.04 26.18 -17.11
CA LEU A 506 -4.41 25.84 -16.74
C LEU A 506 -4.42 24.76 -15.66
N LEU A 507 -4.80 25.14 -14.43
CA LEU A 507 -5.03 24.22 -13.33
C LEU A 507 -6.48 23.74 -13.37
N THR A 508 -6.69 22.43 -13.53
CA THR A 508 -8.00 21.81 -13.37
C THR A 508 -8.16 21.36 -11.93
N VAL A 509 -9.22 21.82 -11.28
CA VAL A 509 -9.62 21.39 -9.94
C VAL A 509 -10.93 20.65 -10.06
N LYS A 510 -10.99 19.47 -9.46
CA LYS A 510 -12.15 18.59 -9.42
C LYS A 510 -12.51 18.29 -7.97
N ALA A 511 -13.80 18.44 -7.65
CA ALA A 511 -14.40 17.92 -6.43
C ALA A 511 -15.30 16.75 -6.79
N THR A 512 -15.13 15.62 -6.12
CA THR A 512 -16.09 14.52 -6.10
C THR A 512 -16.83 14.59 -4.78
N VAL A 513 -18.15 14.83 -4.85
CA VAL A 513 -19.01 15.12 -3.71
C VAL A 513 -19.96 13.96 -3.50
N ASP A 514 -20.04 13.49 -2.27
CA ASP A 514 -20.77 12.30 -1.86
C ASP A 514 -21.60 12.60 -0.60
N ASN A 515 -22.86 12.22 -0.60
CA ASN A 515 -23.78 12.32 0.54
C ASN A 515 -24.35 10.94 0.95
N GLY A 516 -23.68 9.86 0.56
CA GLY A 516 -24.10 8.45 0.71
C GLY A 516 -24.63 7.83 -0.59
N GLY A 517 -24.95 8.63 -1.61
CA GLY A 517 -25.49 8.19 -2.89
C GLY A 517 -24.45 8.09 -4.01
N ILE A 518 -24.88 8.30 -5.26
CA ILE A 518 -23.94 8.31 -6.39
C ILE A 518 -23.12 9.61 -6.34
N PRO A 519 -21.78 9.54 -6.23
CA PRO A 519 -20.97 10.75 -6.13
C PRO A 519 -21.11 11.63 -7.37
N THR A 520 -21.36 12.92 -7.17
CA THR A 520 -21.38 13.92 -8.25
C THR A 520 -20.04 14.61 -8.35
N THR A 521 -19.69 15.08 -9.55
CA THR A 521 -18.40 15.76 -9.76
C THR A 521 -18.60 17.17 -10.27
N ALA A 522 -17.96 18.13 -9.63
CA ALA A 522 -17.78 19.47 -10.16
C ALA A 522 -16.32 19.66 -10.58
N SER A 523 -16.08 20.38 -11.67
CA SER A 523 -14.74 20.73 -12.11
C SER A 523 -14.69 22.15 -12.62
N ALA A 524 -13.57 22.82 -12.39
CA ALA A 524 -13.31 24.15 -12.89
C ALA A 524 -11.83 24.29 -13.28
N THR A 525 -11.54 25.25 -14.15
CA THR A 525 -10.18 25.55 -14.59
C THR A 525 -9.80 26.95 -14.15
N ILE A 526 -8.58 27.10 -13.64
CA ILE A 526 -8.01 28.37 -13.17
C ILE A 526 -6.77 28.66 -14.03
N ASP A 527 -6.70 29.86 -14.62
CA ASP A 527 -5.50 30.34 -15.31
C ASP A 527 -4.47 30.81 -14.26
N VAL A 528 -3.44 29.99 -14.05
CA VAL A 528 -2.38 30.29 -13.07
C VAL A 528 -1.24 31.04 -13.76
N ARG A 529 -0.89 32.21 -13.23
CA ARG A 529 0.20 33.05 -13.71
C ARG A 529 1.14 33.40 -12.58
N GLU A 530 2.27 32.69 -12.53
CA GLU A 530 3.28 32.93 -11.52
C GLU A 530 3.99 34.28 -11.73
N PRO A 531 4.52 34.88 -10.65
CA PRO A 531 5.40 36.03 -10.79
C PRO A 531 6.65 35.66 -11.60
N THR A 532 7.13 36.59 -12.42
CA THR A 532 8.34 36.41 -13.25
C THR A 532 9.62 36.31 -12.43
N LYS A 533 9.63 36.84 -11.19
CA LYS A 533 10.72 36.74 -10.22
C LYS A 533 10.15 36.45 -8.84
N GLU A 534 10.74 35.48 -8.14
CA GLU A 534 10.43 35.22 -6.72
C GLU A 534 11.15 36.24 -5.83
N ALA A 535 10.45 36.77 -4.83
CA ALA A 535 11.07 37.59 -3.80
C ALA A 535 11.95 36.72 -2.88
N TRP A 536 13.15 37.20 -2.57
CA TRP A 536 14.00 36.54 -1.59
C TRP A 536 13.39 36.70 -0.19
N THR A 537 13.20 35.59 0.51
CA THR A 537 12.67 35.57 1.88
C THR A 537 13.83 35.55 2.88
N THR A 538 13.88 36.51 3.80
CA THR A 538 14.94 36.56 4.83
C THR A 538 14.49 35.83 6.09
N ARG A 539 15.40 35.04 6.69
CA ARG A 539 15.16 34.40 7.98
C ARG A 539 15.23 35.44 9.11
N ALA A 540 14.38 35.31 10.12
CA ALA A 540 14.60 36.00 11.40
C ALA A 540 15.74 35.34 12.19
N ALA A 541 16.69 36.15 12.67
CA ALA A 541 17.77 35.68 13.54
C ALA A 541 17.25 35.30 14.93
N ASP A 542 17.86 34.28 15.56
CA ASP A 542 17.48 33.93 16.93
C ASP A 542 17.97 35.02 17.92
N PRO A 543 17.28 35.22 19.05
CA PRO A 543 17.65 36.26 20.00
C PRO A 543 19.08 36.12 20.54
N ASP A 544 19.58 34.89 20.67
CA ASP A 544 20.91 34.56 21.21
C ASP A 544 21.85 33.96 20.14
N GLU A 545 21.57 34.24 18.86
CA GLU A 545 22.36 33.74 17.73
C GLU A 545 23.76 34.33 17.71
N LYS A 546 24.78 33.47 17.72
CA LYS A 546 26.19 33.86 17.59
C LYS A 546 26.85 33.07 16.46
N PRO A 547 27.88 33.63 15.79
CA PRO A 547 28.65 32.88 14.81
C PRO A 547 29.35 31.69 15.47
N ALA A 548 29.53 30.58 14.76
CA ALA A 548 30.26 29.40 15.24
C ALA A 548 31.49 29.15 14.36
N ASP A 549 32.52 28.51 14.92
CA ASP A 549 33.70 28.14 14.14
C ASP A 549 33.32 27.31 12.91
N HIS A 550 34.01 27.55 11.80
CA HIS A 550 33.77 26.91 10.50
C HIS A 550 32.39 27.17 9.88
N GLN A 551 31.58 28.07 10.44
CA GLN A 551 30.21 28.28 9.98
C GLN A 551 30.13 28.80 8.54
N PHE A 552 29.18 28.23 7.81
CA PHE A 552 28.82 28.66 6.47
C PHE A 552 27.64 29.64 6.51
N TYR A 553 27.77 30.75 5.78
CA TYR A 553 26.70 31.71 5.54
C TYR A 553 26.23 31.60 4.09
N ALA A 554 24.95 31.27 3.90
CA ALA A 554 24.37 31.27 2.55
C ALA A 554 24.19 32.70 2.05
N ARG A 555 24.63 32.96 0.83
CA ARG A 555 24.50 34.25 0.16
C ARG A 555 23.09 34.44 -0.39
N ASP A 556 22.55 35.65 -0.26
CA ASP A 556 21.26 36.08 -0.77
C ASP A 556 21.29 36.42 -2.28
N ASP A 557 20.21 36.99 -2.82
CA ASP A 557 20.14 37.38 -4.23
C ASP A 557 21.04 38.57 -4.60
N ARG A 558 21.69 39.22 -3.62
CA ARG A 558 22.72 40.25 -3.79
C ARG A 558 24.14 39.66 -3.71
N GLY A 559 24.28 38.38 -3.42
CA GLY A 559 25.57 37.71 -3.27
C GLY A 559 26.22 37.91 -1.91
N GLU A 560 25.45 38.27 -0.88
CA GLU A 560 25.93 38.48 0.48
C GLU A 560 25.24 37.56 1.48
N GLY A 561 25.99 37.01 2.44
CA GLY A 561 25.45 36.29 3.59
C GLY A 561 25.37 37.21 4.80
N THR A 562 24.40 37.00 5.69
CA THR A 562 24.24 37.85 6.88
C THR A 562 24.74 37.13 8.12
N LEU A 563 25.83 37.61 8.71
CA LEU A 563 26.27 37.19 10.02
C LEU A 563 25.48 37.91 11.09
N HIS A 564 24.86 37.16 12.01
CA HIS A 564 24.21 37.69 13.20
C HIS A 564 25.04 37.41 14.46
N CYS A 565 25.11 38.40 15.34
CA CYS A 565 25.73 38.29 16.65
C CYS A 565 24.85 38.99 17.68
N ASN A 566 23.92 38.21 18.23
CA ASN A 566 22.89 38.64 19.17
C ASN A 566 23.11 37.97 20.54
N GLY A 567 22.60 38.62 21.59
CA GLY A 567 22.68 38.04 22.93
C GLY A 567 22.24 39.01 24.02
N GLN A 568 22.65 38.68 25.24
CA GLN A 568 22.47 39.52 26.43
C GLN A 568 23.77 40.22 26.79
N LEU A 569 23.69 41.45 27.29
CA LEU A 569 24.84 42.17 27.81
C LEU A 569 25.50 41.38 28.94
N ASP A 570 26.83 41.39 28.98
CA ASP A 570 27.58 40.85 30.13
C ASP A 570 27.41 41.75 31.36
N ARG A 571 27.39 43.07 31.14
CA ARG A 571 27.29 44.11 32.19
C ARG A 571 26.41 45.27 31.71
N PRO A 572 25.53 45.85 32.56
CA PRO A 572 24.78 47.05 32.24
C PRO A 572 25.70 48.22 31.88
N GLY A 573 25.39 48.96 30.83
CA GLY A 573 26.16 50.14 30.39
C GLY A 573 27.43 49.84 29.61
N ALA A 574 27.80 48.56 29.42
CA ALA A 574 28.98 48.20 28.64
C ALA A 574 28.80 48.54 27.14
N LYS A 575 29.86 49.07 26.53
CA LYS A 575 29.94 49.32 25.08
C LYS A 575 30.40 48.05 24.39
N LEU A 576 29.57 47.54 23.48
CA LEU A 576 29.94 46.39 22.66
C LEU A 576 30.55 46.81 21.32
N THR A 577 31.43 45.98 20.78
CA THR A 577 32.00 46.16 19.44
C THR A 577 32.19 44.80 18.79
N LEU A 578 31.54 44.59 17.64
CA LEU A 578 31.76 43.43 16.78
C LEU A 578 32.79 43.81 15.72
N THR A 579 33.94 43.14 15.72
CA THR A 579 34.98 43.29 14.71
C THR A 579 34.98 42.08 13.80
N VAL A 580 34.91 42.29 12.50
CA VAL A 580 35.01 41.27 11.47
C VAL A 580 36.24 41.53 10.62
N THR A 581 37.09 40.52 10.46
CA THR A 581 38.24 40.54 9.54
C THR A 581 38.04 39.56 8.41
N VAL A 582 38.69 39.80 7.27
CA VAL A 582 38.74 38.91 6.10
C VAL A 582 40.21 38.63 5.77
N ASP A 583 40.62 37.37 5.77
CA ASP A 583 42.01 36.93 5.61
C ASP A 583 43.01 37.73 6.47
N GLY A 584 42.63 37.99 7.72
CA GLY A 584 43.43 38.75 8.69
C GLY A 584 43.39 40.28 8.52
N LYS A 585 42.72 40.81 7.51
CA LYS A 585 42.58 42.26 7.27
C LYS A 585 41.26 42.81 7.82
N PRO A 586 41.19 44.07 8.27
CA PRO A 586 39.92 44.68 8.69
C PRO A 586 38.88 44.62 7.57
N TYR A 587 37.66 44.18 7.91
CA TYR A 587 36.54 44.11 6.96
C TYR A 587 35.35 44.96 7.41
N ALA A 588 34.90 44.77 8.66
CA ALA A 588 33.82 45.57 9.24
C ALA A 588 34.02 45.74 10.74
N GLN A 589 33.53 46.85 11.27
CA GLN A 589 33.43 47.09 12.71
C GLN A 589 32.06 47.69 12.99
N GLN A 590 31.29 47.07 13.87
CA GLN A 590 29.92 47.48 14.18
C GLN A 590 29.74 47.64 15.68
N THR A 591 28.96 48.65 16.08
CA THR A 591 28.48 48.78 17.46
C THR A 591 27.10 48.12 17.53
N PRO A 592 26.94 46.99 18.26
CA PRO A 592 25.63 46.35 18.42
C PRO A 592 24.56 47.31 18.95
N THR A 593 23.34 47.18 18.43
CA THR A 593 22.18 47.94 18.93
C THR A 593 21.71 47.31 20.23
N ILE A 594 21.65 48.10 21.30
CA ILE A 594 21.25 47.66 22.64
C ILE A 594 19.80 48.07 22.91
N THR A 595 18.99 47.15 23.42
CA THR A 595 17.62 47.42 23.87
C THR A 595 17.38 46.67 25.18
N GLY A 596 17.20 47.42 26.28
CA GLY A 596 17.19 46.84 27.62
C GLY A 596 18.52 46.14 27.92
N ASN A 597 18.46 44.85 28.28
CA ASN A 597 19.64 44.02 28.55
C ASN A 597 20.10 43.17 27.35
N ARG A 598 19.57 43.41 26.15
CA ARG A 598 19.88 42.62 24.94
C ARG A 598 20.59 43.46 23.91
N TYR A 599 21.43 42.81 23.10
CA TYR A 599 22.04 43.40 21.92
C TYR A 599 21.73 42.60 20.66
N THR A 600 21.69 43.30 19.55
CA THR A 600 21.62 42.71 18.21
C THR A 600 22.66 43.35 17.32
N CYS A 601 23.26 42.55 16.44
CA CYS A 601 24.25 43.02 15.49
C CYS A 601 24.21 42.15 14.24
N ALA A 602 24.38 42.76 13.07
CA ALA A 602 24.48 42.06 11.81
C ALA A 602 25.59 42.64 10.92
N VAL A 603 26.27 41.78 10.16
CA VAL A 603 27.31 42.17 9.19
C VAL A 603 27.10 41.38 7.90
N SER A 604 27.03 42.06 6.75
CA SER A 604 27.04 41.40 5.44
C SER A 604 28.43 40.86 5.09
N LEU A 605 28.49 39.59 4.72
CA LEU A 605 29.68 38.90 4.26
C LEU A 605 29.58 38.67 2.75
N LYS A 606 30.53 39.17 1.97
CA LYS A 606 30.56 38.90 0.53
C LYS A 606 30.97 37.45 0.27
N SER A 607 30.35 36.79 -0.71
CA SER A 607 30.79 35.46 -1.12
C SER A 607 32.15 35.52 -1.83
N GLY A 608 32.99 34.53 -1.56
CA GLY A 608 34.30 34.38 -2.21
C GLY A 608 35.18 33.39 -1.47
N LEU A 609 36.29 32.97 -2.09
CA LEU A 609 37.30 32.10 -1.45
C LEU A 609 38.17 32.91 -0.47
N VAL A 610 37.53 33.45 0.57
CA VAL A 610 38.13 34.23 1.66
C VAL A 610 37.57 33.77 3.00
N ARG A 611 38.37 33.87 4.07
CA ARG A 611 37.93 33.47 5.42
C ARG A 611 37.63 34.70 6.27
N TYR A 612 36.46 34.68 6.88
CA TYR A 612 36.07 35.69 7.86
C TYR A 612 36.36 35.23 9.28
N ARG A 613 36.65 36.18 10.15
CA ARG A 613 36.74 36.00 11.60
C ARG A 613 35.93 37.07 12.29
N ALA A 614 35.13 36.68 13.28
CA ALA A 614 34.30 37.59 14.06
C ALA A 614 34.71 37.57 15.53
N VAL A 615 34.93 38.76 16.12
CA VAL A 615 35.28 38.94 17.53
C VAL A 615 34.34 39.98 18.14
N LEU A 616 33.56 39.57 19.15
CA LEU A 616 32.73 40.49 19.94
C LEU A 616 33.47 40.87 21.22
N THR A 617 33.67 42.16 21.44
CA THR A 617 34.27 42.70 22.66
C THR A 617 33.29 43.57 23.43
N SER A 618 33.43 43.59 24.76
CA SER A 618 32.71 44.46 25.70
C SER A 618 33.70 45.36 26.42
N GLU A 619 33.37 46.64 26.57
CA GLU A 619 34.19 47.64 27.25
C GLU A 619 33.33 48.43 28.26
N LEU A 620 33.79 48.48 29.52
CA LEU A 620 33.19 49.29 30.59
C LEU A 620 34.32 49.83 31.48
N ASP A 621 34.30 51.13 31.77
CA ASP A 621 35.30 51.81 32.63
C ASP A 621 36.77 51.51 32.28
N GLY A 622 37.07 51.41 30.97
CA GLY A 622 38.40 51.09 30.45
C GLY A 622 38.79 49.61 30.51
N GLN A 623 37.95 48.74 31.07
CA GLN A 623 38.15 47.29 31.06
C GLN A 623 37.53 46.64 29.83
N LYS A 624 38.35 46.00 29.00
CA LYS A 624 37.93 45.26 27.79
C LYS A 624 37.87 43.75 28.05
N ALA A 625 36.81 43.09 27.57
CA ALA A 625 36.65 41.65 27.58
C ALA A 625 36.22 41.13 26.20
N ILE A 626 36.72 39.96 25.79
CA ILE A 626 36.22 39.24 24.62
C ILE A 626 35.01 38.41 25.06
N LEU A 627 33.84 38.66 24.48
CA LEU A 627 32.61 37.93 24.79
C LEU A 627 32.43 36.71 23.90
N HIS A 628 32.88 36.80 22.65
CA HIS A 628 32.72 35.72 21.68
C HIS A 628 33.78 35.82 20.58
N THR A 629 34.23 34.67 20.08
CA THR A 629 35.07 34.56 18.88
C THR A 629 34.53 33.44 18.02
N ALA A 630 34.54 33.65 16.70
CA ALA A 630 34.29 32.60 15.74
C ALA A 630 35.25 32.75 14.55
N ASP A 631 35.94 31.66 14.25
CA ASP A 631 37.00 31.58 13.25
C ASP A 631 36.57 30.77 12.02
N ASP A 632 37.26 30.97 10.89
CA ASP A 632 37.10 30.21 9.65
C ASP A 632 35.66 30.24 9.06
N LEU A 633 35.05 31.43 9.09
CA LEU A 633 33.70 31.64 8.57
C LEU A 633 33.75 31.86 7.05
N VAL A 634 32.83 31.27 6.31
CA VAL A 634 32.77 31.39 4.84
C VAL A 634 31.38 31.74 4.34
N CYS A 635 31.29 32.40 3.18
CA CYS A 635 30.02 32.81 2.58
C CYS A 635 29.89 32.30 1.14
N GLY A 636 28.77 31.65 0.79
CA GLY A 636 28.59 31.07 -0.53
C GLY A 636 27.20 30.44 -0.77
N ASP A 637 27.12 29.42 -1.62
CA ASP A 637 25.85 28.75 -1.96
C ASP A 637 25.58 27.47 -1.15
N ALA A 638 24.35 27.32 -0.66
CA ALA A 638 23.91 26.14 0.06
C ALA A 638 22.88 25.31 -0.72
N PHE A 639 23.05 24.00 -0.69
CA PHE A 639 22.19 23.02 -1.36
C PHE A 639 21.85 21.84 -0.45
N ILE A 640 20.78 21.13 -0.79
CA ILE A 640 20.39 19.88 -0.15
C ILE A 640 20.61 18.71 -1.09
N ILE A 641 21.15 17.62 -0.57
CA ILE A 641 21.11 16.30 -1.22
C ILE A 641 20.15 15.41 -0.43
N ILE A 642 19.18 14.80 -1.10
CA ILE A 642 18.20 13.91 -0.47
C ILE A 642 17.73 12.83 -1.44
N GLY A 643 17.16 11.75 -0.90
CA GLY A 643 16.73 10.57 -1.64
C GLY A 643 17.20 9.31 -0.92
N GLN A 644 17.65 8.31 -1.68
CA GLN A 644 18.10 7.03 -1.12
C GLN A 644 19.60 6.77 -1.28
N SER A 645 20.00 5.50 -1.41
CA SER A 645 21.39 5.07 -1.30
C SER A 645 22.32 5.68 -2.35
N ASN A 646 21.85 5.97 -3.56
CA ASN A 646 22.66 6.69 -4.55
C ASN A 646 22.73 8.21 -4.32
N ALA A 647 21.80 8.80 -3.54
CA ALA A 647 21.97 10.15 -2.99
C ALA A 647 22.92 10.16 -1.77
N VAL A 648 22.86 9.14 -0.92
CA VAL A 648 23.83 8.91 0.18
C VAL A 648 25.23 8.78 -0.42
N SER A 649 25.39 7.89 -1.41
CA SER A 649 26.62 7.61 -2.14
C SER A 649 27.83 7.38 -1.24
N THR A 650 27.70 6.53 -0.21
CA THR A 650 28.80 6.12 0.69
C THR A 650 29.24 4.66 0.52
N ASP A 651 28.46 3.87 -0.22
CA ASP A 651 28.71 2.44 -0.47
C ASP A 651 29.21 2.21 -1.91
N TRP A 652 30.48 2.53 -2.15
CA TRP A 652 31.12 2.48 -3.46
C TRP A 652 32.23 1.41 -3.56
N GLY A 653 32.36 0.53 -2.56
CA GLY A 653 33.39 -0.52 -2.53
C GLY A 653 34.76 -0.07 -1.98
N LYS A 654 35.85 -0.61 -2.55
CA LYS A 654 37.24 -0.34 -2.11
C LYS A 654 37.76 1.00 -2.63
N GLY A 655 38.57 1.70 -1.82
CA GLY A 655 39.14 3.00 -2.13
C GLY A 655 38.48 4.13 -1.37
N GLU A 656 39.20 5.24 -1.19
CA GLU A 656 38.73 6.44 -0.49
C GLU A 656 38.72 7.62 -1.46
N GLY A 657 37.71 8.50 -1.32
CA GLY A 657 37.69 9.76 -2.04
C GLY A 657 38.77 10.70 -1.48
N THR A 658 39.64 11.22 -2.36
CA THR A 658 40.85 11.96 -1.94
C THR A 658 40.65 13.48 -1.89
N TYR A 659 39.62 14.01 -2.54
CA TYR A 659 39.39 15.45 -2.56
C TYR A 659 38.97 15.96 -1.17
N GLN A 660 39.62 17.03 -0.72
CA GLN A 660 39.28 17.78 0.49
C GLN A 660 39.37 19.26 0.16
N SER A 661 38.47 20.06 0.74
CA SER A 661 38.49 21.50 0.55
C SER A 661 37.88 22.21 1.75
N GLU A 662 38.58 23.23 2.25
CA GLU A 662 38.06 24.14 3.27
C GLU A 662 36.86 24.96 2.76
N TRP A 663 36.71 25.09 1.44
CA TRP A 663 35.62 25.85 0.82
C TRP A 663 34.35 25.01 0.60
N LEU A 664 34.39 23.71 0.90
CA LEU A 664 33.26 22.80 0.83
C LEU A 664 32.81 22.44 2.25
N ARG A 665 31.69 23.00 2.69
CA ARG A 665 31.19 22.87 4.07
C ARG A 665 29.99 21.93 4.15
N THR A 666 29.74 21.45 5.37
CA THR A 666 28.48 20.83 5.75
C THR A 666 28.25 21.01 7.25
N PHE A 667 27.07 20.59 7.72
CA PHE A 667 26.68 20.68 9.11
C PHE A 667 26.15 19.34 9.64
N GLY A 668 26.70 18.91 10.77
CA GLY A 668 26.26 17.76 11.54
C GLY A 668 26.62 16.42 10.92
N SER A 669 25.72 15.45 11.02
CA SER A 669 25.98 14.06 10.65
C SER A 669 24.81 13.48 9.85
N MET A 670 25.14 12.55 8.94
CA MET A 670 24.17 11.73 8.22
C MET A 670 23.59 10.57 9.04
N SER A 671 24.05 10.34 10.27
CA SER A 671 23.52 9.27 11.12
C SER A 671 22.02 9.43 11.37
N GLY A 672 21.34 8.29 11.56
CA GLY A 672 19.95 8.25 12.00
C GLY A 672 19.76 8.58 13.49
N SER A 673 20.77 9.11 14.18
CA SER A 673 20.74 9.37 15.61
C SER A 673 19.77 10.52 15.95
N PRO A 674 18.86 10.34 16.93
CA PRO A 674 17.95 11.40 17.37
C PRO A 674 18.63 12.48 18.21
N GLN A 675 19.87 12.27 18.68
CA GLN A 675 20.62 13.30 19.42
C GLN A 675 21.20 14.38 18.49
N GLY A 676 21.45 14.02 17.22
CA GLY A 676 22.06 14.87 16.21
C GLY A 676 23.50 15.29 16.52
N LEU A 677 24.19 15.85 15.52
CA LEU A 677 25.53 16.43 15.67
C LEU A 677 25.45 17.92 15.32
N ARG A 678 25.87 18.81 16.23
CA ARG A 678 25.86 20.27 16.04
C ARG A 678 27.27 20.77 15.76
N GLN A 679 27.77 20.47 14.57
CA GLN A 679 29.14 20.78 14.20
C GLN A 679 29.21 21.27 12.76
N TRP A 680 29.89 22.38 12.54
CA TRP A 680 30.34 22.83 11.23
C TRP A 680 31.73 22.27 10.94
N GLY A 681 32.01 22.06 9.65
CA GLY A 681 33.35 21.68 9.23
C GLY A 681 33.45 21.45 7.72
N PRO A 682 34.67 21.16 7.22
CA PRO A 682 34.86 20.71 5.86
C PRO A 682 34.13 19.39 5.62
N ALA A 683 33.47 19.27 4.48
CA ALA A 683 32.75 18.06 4.12
C ALA A 683 33.71 16.92 3.75
N VAL A 684 33.25 15.69 3.98
CA VAL A 684 33.97 14.46 3.61
C VAL A 684 33.10 13.52 2.77
N HIS A 685 33.74 12.64 1.99
CA HIS A 685 33.05 11.64 1.18
C HIS A 685 32.26 10.65 2.06
N ARG A 686 32.90 10.14 3.11
CA ARG A 686 32.36 9.20 4.09
C ARG A 686 33.16 9.27 5.39
N ASP A 687 32.46 9.31 6.51
CA ASP A 687 33.00 9.03 7.83
C ASP A 687 32.46 7.68 8.36
N HIS A 688 33.37 6.84 8.84
CA HIS A 688 33.04 5.51 9.37
C HIS A 688 32.57 5.53 10.82
N GLN A 689 32.72 6.65 11.54
CA GLN A 689 32.39 6.80 12.96
C GLN A 689 31.11 7.61 13.19
N GLY A 690 30.05 7.26 12.46
CA GLY A 690 28.73 7.88 12.61
C GLY A 690 28.43 8.95 11.57
N GLY A 691 29.16 9.00 10.45
CA GLY A 691 28.82 9.82 9.29
C GLY A 691 28.92 11.32 9.57
N ALA A 692 29.81 11.73 10.47
CA ALA A 692 30.07 13.13 10.75
C ALA A 692 30.55 13.84 9.48
N LEU A 693 30.00 15.02 9.21
CA LEU A 693 30.35 15.89 8.08
C LEU A 693 30.35 15.19 6.71
N THR A 694 29.61 14.09 6.57
CA THR A 694 29.54 13.31 5.33
C THR A 694 28.55 13.93 4.34
N ILE A 695 28.93 14.00 3.06
CA ILE A 695 28.01 14.41 1.98
C ILE A 695 27.96 13.44 0.79
N GLY A 696 28.74 12.36 0.80
CA GLY A 696 28.73 11.35 -0.26
C GLY A 696 29.66 11.67 -1.45
N TYR A 697 29.91 10.66 -2.28
CA TYR A 697 30.95 10.73 -3.32
C TYR A 697 30.68 11.78 -4.41
N TRP A 698 29.53 11.68 -5.09
CA TRP A 698 29.21 12.62 -6.17
C TRP A 698 28.93 14.03 -5.64
N GLY A 699 28.53 14.16 -4.37
CA GLY A 699 28.39 15.46 -3.70
C GLY A 699 29.72 16.19 -3.55
N MET A 700 30.79 15.46 -3.17
CA MET A 700 32.15 16.00 -3.10
C MET A 700 32.67 16.41 -4.49
N GLU A 701 32.49 15.55 -5.50
CA GLU A 701 32.87 15.81 -6.89
C GLU A 701 32.15 17.03 -7.49
N LEU A 702 30.85 17.17 -7.23
CA LEU A 702 30.09 18.33 -7.68
C LEU A 702 30.56 19.61 -6.97
N GLY A 703 30.79 19.53 -5.65
CA GLY A 703 31.32 20.64 -4.86
C GLY A 703 32.67 21.12 -5.36
N GLN A 704 33.59 20.19 -5.67
CA GLN A 704 34.87 20.50 -6.29
C GLN A 704 34.70 21.31 -7.58
N ARG A 705 33.87 20.82 -8.50
CA ARG A 705 33.64 21.47 -9.80
C ARG A 705 33.05 22.88 -9.63
N ILE A 706 32.10 23.06 -8.72
CA ILE A 706 31.54 24.39 -8.45
C ILE A 706 32.60 25.33 -7.89
N ILE A 707 33.37 24.90 -6.88
CA ILE A 707 34.40 25.75 -6.26
C ILE A 707 35.48 26.13 -7.26
N GLU A 708 35.97 25.17 -8.04
CA GLU A 708 37.04 25.39 -9.02
C GLU A 708 36.63 26.34 -10.14
N GLN A 709 35.38 26.26 -10.59
CA GLN A 709 34.90 27.01 -11.74
C GLN A 709 34.23 28.35 -11.36
N GLN A 710 33.46 28.36 -10.28
CA GLN A 710 32.67 29.53 -9.85
C GLN A 710 33.39 30.39 -8.81
N LYS A 711 34.45 29.87 -8.18
CA LYS A 711 35.22 30.56 -7.12
C LYS A 711 34.34 31.02 -5.94
N VAL A 712 33.34 30.22 -5.60
CA VAL A 712 32.40 30.45 -4.49
C VAL A 712 32.42 29.24 -3.54
N PRO A 713 32.48 29.44 -2.22
CA PRO A 713 32.30 28.37 -1.25
C PRO A 713 30.94 27.67 -1.40
N VAL A 714 30.87 26.38 -1.13
CA VAL A 714 29.65 25.59 -1.27
C VAL A 714 29.34 24.84 0.01
N CYS A 715 28.07 24.74 0.37
CA CYS A 715 27.59 23.89 1.44
C CYS A 715 26.59 22.86 0.91
N PHE A 716 26.80 21.58 1.22
CA PHE A 716 25.80 20.54 1.02
C PHE A 716 25.33 19.99 2.36
N ILE A 717 24.01 19.95 2.57
CA ILE A 717 23.41 19.15 3.64
C ILE A 717 22.80 17.91 3.00
N ASN A 718 23.48 16.77 3.14
CA ASN A 718 22.97 15.48 2.68
C ASN A 718 22.09 14.84 3.75
N GLY A 719 20.80 14.68 3.47
CA GLY A 719 19.79 14.03 4.31
C GLY A 719 19.25 12.72 3.74
N ALA A 720 19.92 12.14 2.73
CA ALA A 720 19.48 10.90 2.10
C ALA A 720 19.59 9.69 3.03
N VAL A 721 18.77 8.67 2.78
CA VAL A 721 18.74 7.43 3.58
C VAL A 721 18.56 6.22 2.67
N GLY A 722 19.51 5.28 2.67
CA GLY A 722 19.49 4.09 1.81
C GLY A 722 18.27 3.19 2.00
N GLY A 723 17.82 2.55 0.91
CA GLY A 723 16.73 1.55 0.94
C GLY A 723 15.34 2.12 1.25
N THR A 724 15.10 3.41 0.98
CA THR A 724 13.84 4.08 1.32
C THR A 724 12.98 4.34 0.10
N ARG A 725 11.66 4.24 0.29
CA ARG A 725 10.62 4.62 -0.67
C ARG A 725 10.17 6.06 -0.46
N ILE A 726 9.56 6.66 -1.48
CA ILE A 726 9.11 8.06 -1.43
C ILE A 726 8.07 8.35 -0.34
N ASP A 727 7.23 7.38 0.05
CA ASP A 727 6.26 7.53 1.16
C ASP A 727 6.93 7.73 2.53
N GLN A 728 8.18 7.29 2.68
CA GLN A 728 8.96 7.46 3.92
C GLN A 728 9.65 8.82 4.03
N HIS A 729 9.72 9.58 2.93
CA HIS A 729 10.30 10.94 2.88
C HIS A 729 9.27 12.03 3.17
N GLN A 730 8.04 11.67 3.53
CA GLN A 730 6.97 12.64 3.76
C GLN A 730 7.18 13.41 5.07
N ARG A 731 6.79 14.68 5.07
CA ARG A 731 6.84 15.57 6.23
C ARG A 731 5.80 15.15 7.28
N ASN A 732 6.23 14.99 8.53
CA ASN A 732 5.30 14.90 9.65
C ASN A 732 4.63 16.28 9.85
N THR A 733 3.30 16.35 9.68
CA THR A 733 2.56 17.61 9.75
C THR A 733 2.41 18.14 11.17
N ILE A 734 2.43 17.27 12.18
CA ILE A 734 2.29 17.62 13.60
C ILE A 734 3.64 18.07 14.18
N ASN A 735 4.71 17.32 13.90
CA ASN A 735 6.07 17.64 14.34
C ASN A 735 7.04 17.62 13.15
N PRO A 736 7.21 18.76 12.44
CA PRO A 736 8.00 18.83 11.21
C PRO A 736 9.47 18.49 11.37
N THR A 737 10.02 18.72 12.57
CA THR A 737 11.43 18.45 12.93
C THR A 737 11.58 17.15 13.72
N ASP A 738 10.62 16.23 13.59
CA ASP A 738 10.70 14.90 14.22
C ASP A 738 11.93 14.13 13.70
N MET A 739 12.95 14.06 14.55
CA MET A 739 14.24 13.44 14.23
C MET A 739 14.16 11.90 14.11
N THR A 740 13.01 11.28 14.40
CA THR A 740 12.79 9.86 14.08
C THR A 740 12.45 9.66 12.59
N THR A 741 11.95 10.70 11.92
CA THR A 741 11.60 10.68 10.49
C THR A 741 12.74 11.18 9.61
N ILE A 742 12.78 10.76 8.33
CA ILE A 742 13.82 11.18 7.38
C ILE A 742 13.72 12.70 7.13
N TYR A 743 12.51 13.16 6.78
CA TYR A 743 12.24 14.57 6.53
C TYR A 743 12.58 15.44 7.75
N GLY A 744 12.14 15.02 8.94
CA GLY A 744 12.33 15.81 10.16
C GLY A 744 13.78 15.91 10.60
N ARG A 745 14.60 14.85 10.41
CA ARG A 745 16.06 14.95 10.63
C ARG A 745 16.72 15.97 9.72
N LEU A 746 16.41 15.95 8.42
CA LEU A 746 16.98 16.92 7.48
C LEU A 746 16.54 18.34 7.85
N LEU A 747 15.24 18.56 8.08
CA LEU A 747 14.72 19.88 8.44
C LEU A 747 15.35 20.40 9.74
N TRP A 748 15.47 19.54 10.75
CA TRP A 748 16.16 19.87 12.00
C TRP A 748 17.61 20.29 11.73
N ARG A 749 18.39 19.52 10.96
CA ARG A 749 19.79 19.85 10.64
C ARG A 749 19.92 21.19 9.92
N VAL A 750 19.07 21.45 8.93
CA VAL A 750 19.09 22.71 8.17
C VAL A 750 18.70 23.89 9.06
N ARG A 751 17.77 23.70 10.01
CA ARG A 751 17.37 24.72 10.99
C ARG A 751 18.49 25.01 11.99
N GLU A 752 19.16 23.99 12.50
CA GLU A 752 20.31 24.17 13.40
C GLU A 752 21.48 24.86 12.69
N ALA A 753 21.70 24.53 11.40
CA ALA A 753 22.66 25.20 10.53
C ALA A 753 22.26 26.65 10.17
N LYS A 754 21.07 27.12 10.54
CA LYS A 754 20.52 28.45 10.17
C LYS A 754 20.41 28.65 8.64
N LEU A 755 20.27 27.57 7.88
CA LEU A 755 20.28 27.58 6.41
C LEU A 755 18.89 27.45 5.77
N THR A 756 17.79 27.42 6.51
CA THR A 756 16.44 27.20 5.95
C THR A 756 16.08 28.16 4.82
N HIS A 757 16.52 29.41 4.91
CA HIS A 757 16.29 30.42 3.87
C HIS A 757 17.49 30.60 2.93
N GLY A 758 18.55 29.81 3.11
CA GLY A 758 19.76 29.85 2.30
C GLY A 758 19.83 28.78 1.21
N ILE A 759 18.95 27.77 1.26
CA ILE A 759 18.97 26.66 0.30
C ILE A 759 18.51 27.14 -1.08
N ARG A 760 19.40 27.07 -2.06
CA ARG A 760 19.12 27.47 -3.46
C ARG A 760 18.60 26.33 -4.33
N GLY A 761 19.00 25.10 -4.03
CA GLY A 761 18.60 23.94 -4.82
C GLY A 761 18.55 22.66 -4.01
N ILE A 762 17.72 21.73 -4.48
CA ILE A 762 17.55 20.40 -3.88
C ILE A 762 17.85 19.36 -4.96
N PHE A 763 18.77 18.46 -4.67
CA PHE A 763 19.10 17.30 -5.48
C PHE A 763 18.34 16.09 -4.96
N TRP A 764 17.51 15.49 -5.81
CA TRP A 764 16.69 14.32 -5.49
C TRP A 764 17.10 13.12 -6.36
N HIS A 765 17.77 12.13 -5.74
CA HIS A 765 18.05 10.84 -6.36
C HIS A 765 17.37 9.72 -5.57
N GLN A 766 16.21 9.28 -6.06
CA GLN A 766 15.44 8.22 -5.43
C GLN A 766 14.51 7.54 -6.43
N GLY A 767 14.12 6.31 -6.11
CA GLY A 767 13.07 5.56 -6.77
C GLY A 767 13.38 4.08 -6.82
N GLU A 768 14.62 3.67 -6.55
CA GLU A 768 15.02 2.27 -6.70
C GLU A 768 14.16 1.35 -5.84
N ASN A 769 13.75 1.78 -4.63
CA ASN A 769 12.85 1.01 -3.77
C ASN A 769 11.36 1.11 -4.14
N ASP A 770 10.96 2.07 -4.98
CA ASP A 770 9.59 2.24 -5.50
C ASP A 770 9.37 1.49 -6.83
N GLN A 771 10.43 0.86 -7.37
CA GLN A 771 10.30 -0.06 -8.49
C GLN A 771 9.55 -1.33 -8.09
N GLY A 772 9.51 -1.68 -6.80
CA GLY A 772 8.91 -2.93 -6.33
C GLY A 772 7.39 -2.89 -6.22
N ALA A 773 6.84 -4.05 -5.88
CA ALA A 773 5.43 -4.21 -5.56
C ALA A 773 5.16 -3.96 -4.08
N ASP A 774 5.82 -2.99 -3.44
CA ASP A 774 5.70 -2.71 -2.00
C ASP A 774 5.09 -1.33 -1.73
N GLY A 775 4.19 -0.88 -2.61
CA GLY A 775 3.50 0.40 -2.47
C GLY A 775 2.61 0.43 -1.22
N PRO A 776 2.42 1.61 -0.59
CA PRO A 776 1.72 1.71 0.70
C PRO A 776 0.23 1.32 0.64
N THR A 777 -0.37 1.25 -0.54
CA THR A 777 -1.76 0.81 -0.76
C THR A 777 -1.88 -0.67 -1.14
N GLY A 778 -0.78 -1.43 -1.12
CA GLY A 778 -0.76 -2.82 -1.57
C GLY A 778 -0.73 -2.99 -3.10
N GLY A 779 -0.32 -1.93 -3.83
CA GLY A 779 -0.02 -1.93 -5.27
C GLY A 779 1.48 -1.71 -5.55
N TYR A 780 1.84 -1.33 -6.78
CA TYR A 780 3.22 -1.01 -7.13
C TYR A 780 3.65 0.38 -6.62
N GLY A 781 4.92 0.55 -6.26
CA GLY A 781 5.42 1.82 -5.70
C GLY A 781 5.27 3.02 -6.64
N TYR A 782 5.32 2.81 -7.95
CA TYR A 782 5.17 3.88 -8.94
C TYR A 782 3.79 4.56 -8.95
N GLU A 783 2.74 3.86 -8.50
CA GLU A 783 1.34 4.30 -8.67
C GLU A 783 1.05 5.62 -7.93
N LEU A 784 1.67 5.82 -6.77
CA LEU A 784 1.51 7.03 -5.94
C LEU A 784 2.74 7.94 -5.94
N TYR A 785 3.76 7.60 -6.72
CA TYR A 785 5.05 8.30 -6.68
C TYR A 785 4.91 9.78 -7.05
N ARG A 786 4.13 10.11 -8.09
CA ARG A 786 3.89 11.51 -8.50
C ARG A 786 3.22 12.33 -7.39
N GLU A 787 2.20 11.76 -6.75
CA GLU A 787 1.46 12.44 -5.68
C GLU A 787 2.37 12.71 -4.46
N PHE A 788 3.12 11.69 -4.02
CA PHE A 788 4.06 11.84 -2.92
C PHE A 788 5.18 12.83 -3.24
N PHE A 789 5.66 12.87 -4.49
CA PHE A 789 6.64 13.86 -4.91
C PHE A 789 6.07 15.28 -4.84
N HIS A 790 4.86 15.51 -5.37
CA HIS A 790 4.19 16.82 -5.33
C HIS A 790 4.03 17.33 -3.89
N ARG A 791 3.55 16.46 -3.00
CA ARG A 791 3.37 16.77 -1.58
C ARG A 791 4.70 17.14 -0.90
N MET A 792 5.73 16.32 -1.12
CA MET A 792 7.07 16.52 -0.56
C MET A 792 7.73 17.80 -1.09
N ALA A 793 7.68 18.06 -2.40
CA ALA A 793 8.24 19.26 -3.00
C ALA A 793 7.52 20.53 -2.53
N GLY A 794 6.20 20.48 -2.36
CA GLY A 794 5.43 21.56 -1.76
C GLY A 794 5.87 21.86 -0.32
N ASN A 795 6.09 20.82 0.48
CA ASN A 795 6.61 20.93 1.84
C ASN A 795 8.04 21.50 1.88
N TRP A 796 8.93 21.04 1.01
CA TRP A 796 10.27 21.62 0.87
C TRP A 796 10.19 23.11 0.53
N LYS A 797 9.29 23.51 -0.37
CA LYS A 797 9.15 24.93 -0.72
C LYS A 797 8.63 25.77 0.45
N SER A 798 7.82 25.20 1.34
CA SER A 798 7.37 25.87 2.55
C SER A 798 8.48 26.02 3.60
N ASP A 799 9.28 24.96 3.82
CA ASP A 799 10.34 24.97 4.82
C ASP A 799 11.64 25.64 4.30
N TYR A 800 11.83 25.67 2.96
CA TYR A 800 12.96 26.25 2.24
C TYR A 800 12.48 27.23 1.15
N PRO A 801 12.01 28.44 1.53
CA PRO A 801 11.29 29.34 0.64
C PRO A 801 12.11 29.82 -0.57
N ASN A 802 13.44 29.89 -0.44
CA ASN A 802 14.34 30.40 -1.47
C ASN A 802 14.88 29.32 -2.41
N VAL A 803 14.39 28.07 -2.34
CA VAL A 803 14.74 27.03 -3.33
C VAL A 803 14.34 27.51 -4.72
N GLN A 804 15.31 27.57 -5.62
CA GLN A 804 15.14 28.08 -6.97
C GLN A 804 14.86 26.95 -7.96
N VAL A 805 15.54 25.80 -7.81
CA VAL A 805 15.43 24.66 -8.74
C VAL A 805 15.51 23.32 -8.02
N TYR A 806 14.69 22.36 -8.47
CA TYR A 806 14.82 20.94 -8.12
C TYR A 806 15.62 20.20 -9.20
N HIS A 807 16.67 19.48 -8.81
CA HIS A 807 17.50 18.67 -9.71
C HIS A 807 17.23 17.18 -9.45
N LEU A 808 16.56 16.53 -10.39
CA LEU A 808 16.15 15.13 -10.29
C LEU A 808 17.05 14.23 -11.13
N PHE A 809 16.99 12.95 -10.80
CA PHE A 809 17.53 11.87 -11.62
C PHE A 809 16.41 10.91 -12.00
N GLN A 810 16.36 10.52 -13.27
CA GLN A 810 15.67 9.28 -13.66
C GLN A 810 16.63 8.12 -13.38
N ILE A 811 16.18 7.17 -12.57
CA ILE A 811 16.98 6.00 -12.18
C ILE A 811 17.18 5.06 -13.39
N TRP A 812 18.20 4.22 -13.34
CA TRP A 812 18.42 3.20 -14.35
C TRP A 812 17.55 1.95 -14.10
N PRO A 813 17.31 1.11 -15.14
CA PRO A 813 16.42 -0.04 -15.06
C PRO A 813 16.88 -1.09 -14.03
N LYS A 814 15.93 -1.67 -13.29
CA LYS A 814 16.16 -2.70 -12.25
C LYS A 814 17.32 -2.40 -11.29
N SER A 815 17.54 -1.12 -10.98
CA SER A 815 18.48 -0.71 -9.95
C SER A 815 18.19 -1.46 -8.65
N CYS A 816 19.24 -2.04 -8.03
CA CYS A 816 19.12 -2.89 -6.84
C CYS A 816 18.20 -4.14 -6.99
N SER A 817 17.90 -4.58 -8.22
CA SER A 817 17.03 -5.74 -8.51
C SER A 817 15.60 -5.63 -7.97
N MET A 818 15.09 -4.41 -7.79
CA MET A 818 13.78 -4.19 -7.15
C MET A 818 12.59 -4.22 -8.12
N GLY A 819 12.80 -3.98 -9.41
CA GLY A 819 11.74 -3.97 -10.42
C GLY A 819 11.15 -5.36 -10.71
N VAL A 820 9.82 -5.46 -10.77
CA VAL A 820 9.08 -6.71 -11.00
C VAL A 820 8.07 -6.50 -12.14
N ASN A 821 8.07 -7.40 -13.13
CA ASN A 821 7.09 -7.36 -14.23
C ASN A 821 6.99 -6.02 -14.98
N GLY A 822 8.09 -5.26 -15.06
CA GLY A 822 8.14 -3.97 -15.78
C GLY A 822 7.66 -2.77 -14.97
N SER A 823 7.38 -2.92 -13.68
CA SER A 823 7.03 -1.81 -12.77
C SER A 823 8.09 -0.71 -12.74
N ASP A 824 9.37 -1.04 -12.95
CA ASP A 824 10.45 -0.07 -13.05
C ASP A 824 10.41 0.76 -14.35
N ASN A 825 9.84 0.22 -15.43
CA ASN A 825 9.59 0.98 -16.65
C ASN A 825 8.52 2.05 -16.39
N TYR A 826 7.45 1.72 -15.65
CA TYR A 826 6.41 2.65 -15.26
C TYR A 826 6.90 3.71 -14.26
N LEU A 827 7.75 3.35 -13.30
CA LEU A 827 8.35 4.35 -12.40
C LEU A 827 9.18 5.39 -13.18
N ARG A 828 10.02 4.93 -14.11
CA ARG A 828 10.83 5.83 -14.94
C ARG A 828 9.96 6.73 -15.80
N GLU A 829 8.84 6.21 -16.32
CA GLU A 829 7.80 7.01 -17.00
C GLU A 829 7.24 8.11 -16.10
N VAL A 830 6.92 7.81 -14.84
CA VAL A 830 6.50 8.83 -13.87
C VAL A 830 7.61 9.87 -13.65
N GLN A 831 8.85 9.44 -13.43
CA GLN A 831 9.99 10.33 -13.17
C GLN A 831 10.26 11.30 -14.33
N ARG A 832 10.26 10.84 -15.60
CA ARG A 832 10.52 11.74 -16.75
C ARG A 832 9.46 12.82 -16.94
N ARG A 833 8.26 12.60 -16.41
CA ARG A 833 7.13 13.53 -16.55
C ARG A 833 7.06 14.54 -15.42
N LEU A 834 7.73 14.32 -14.28
CA LEU A 834 7.77 15.29 -13.18
C LEU A 834 8.17 16.71 -13.61
N PRO A 835 9.15 16.93 -14.52
CA PRO A 835 9.45 18.28 -15.01
C PRO A 835 8.30 18.97 -15.74
N GLU A 836 7.29 18.24 -16.22
CA GLU A 836 6.06 18.84 -16.77
C GLU A 836 5.25 19.54 -15.67
N ASP A 837 5.43 19.19 -14.41
CA ASP A 837 4.61 19.69 -13.29
C ASP A 837 5.19 20.93 -12.61
N PHE A 838 6.39 21.37 -12.98
CA PHE A 838 7.15 22.44 -12.30
C PHE A 838 7.79 23.40 -13.31
N ALA A 839 7.79 24.70 -13.03
CA ALA A 839 8.45 25.71 -13.85
C ALA A 839 9.98 25.73 -13.69
N ARG A 840 10.47 25.15 -12.59
CA ARG A 840 11.88 25.13 -12.18
C ARG A 840 12.31 23.75 -11.70
N MET A 841 12.34 22.81 -12.63
CA MET A 841 12.84 21.46 -12.40
C MET A 841 13.71 21.01 -13.56
N THR A 842 14.80 20.34 -13.23
CA THR A 842 15.66 19.67 -14.21
C THR A 842 15.70 18.19 -13.88
N ILE A 843 15.93 17.35 -14.89
CA ILE A 843 16.12 15.92 -14.72
C ILE A 843 17.33 15.45 -15.53
N GLN A 844 18.13 14.58 -14.92
CA GLN A 844 19.24 13.90 -15.57
C GLN A 844 19.01 12.40 -15.67
N SER A 845 19.59 11.79 -16.70
CA SER A 845 19.56 10.35 -16.89
C SER A 845 20.75 9.72 -16.17
N THR A 846 20.51 8.68 -15.37
CA THR A 846 21.59 7.83 -14.82
C THR A 846 21.87 6.58 -15.66
N LEU A 847 21.10 6.40 -16.74
CA LEU A 847 21.14 5.24 -17.62
C LEU A 847 22.50 5.01 -18.30
N GLY A 848 23.18 6.10 -18.67
CA GLY A 848 24.40 6.09 -19.46
C GLY A 848 25.68 6.37 -18.66
N ILE A 849 25.65 6.25 -17.33
CA ILE A 849 26.81 6.44 -16.46
C ILE A 849 27.77 5.24 -16.60
N ASP A 850 28.95 5.46 -17.15
CA ASP A 850 29.96 4.43 -17.41
C ASP A 850 31.23 4.74 -16.59
N PRO A 851 31.74 3.83 -15.72
CA PRO A 851 31.25 2.47 -15.48
C PRO A 851 29.86 2.39 -14.79
N PRO A 852 29.03 1.40 -15.17
CA PRO A 852 27.72 1.19 -14.58
C PRO A 852 27.80 0.78 -13.10
N GLY A 853 26.69 0.99 -12.39
CA GLY A 853 26.45 0.43 -11.06
C GLY A 853 25.58 -0.82 -11.11
N GLY A 854 25.69 -1.67 -10.08
CA GLY A 854 24.71 -2.73 -9.81
C GLY A 854 23.52 -2.17 -9.03
N CYS A 855 23.67 -2.07 -7.71
CA CYS A 855 22.78 -1.27 -6.85
C CYS A 855 23.35 0.14 -6.61
N HIS A 856 24.68 0.25 -6.47
CA HIS A 856 25.41 1.50 -6.29
C HIS A 856 26.48 1.65 -7.37
N PHE A 857 26.81 2.89 -7.73
CA PHE A 857 27.89 3.18 -8.67
C PHE A 857 29.26 3.03 -7.99
N PRO A 858 30.30 2.63 -8.74
CA PRO A 858 31.67 2.79 -8.28
C PRO A 858 32.08 4.27 -8.26
N PRO A 859 33.21 4.63 -7.62
CA PRO A 859 33.72 6.01 -7.56
C PRO A 859 33.75 6.75 -8.90
N ALA A 860 34.26 6.12 -9.95
CA ALA A 860 34.33 6.70 -11.29
C ALA A 860 32.93 6.97 -11.90
N GLY A 861 31.95 6.11 -11.61
CA GLY A 861 30.56 6.32 -12.04
C GLY A 861 29.91 7.51 -11.30
N TYR A 862 30.15 7.64 -10.00
CA TYR A 862 29.71 8.82 -9.24
C TYR A 862 30.38 10.12 -9.70
N ALA A 863 31.67 10.08 -10.05
CA ALA A 863 32.37 11.22 -10.64
C ALA A 863 31.79 11.62 -12.00
N GLU A 864 31.43 10.63 -12.84
CA GLU A 864 30.78 10.86 -14.13
C GLU A 864 29.38 11.45 -13.96
N MET A 865 28.61 10.97 -12.98
CA MET A 865 27.31 11.55 -12.61
C MET A 865 27.45 13.04 -12.22
N ALA A 866 28.45 13.39 -11.40
CA ALA A 866 28.73 14.78 -11.05
C ALA A 866 29.20 15.61 -12.27
N ARG A 867 29.99 15.04 -13.17
CA ARG A 867 30.44 15.69 -14.42
C ARG A 867 29.26 16.05 -15.32
N GLN A 868 28.30 15.13 -15.49
CA GLN A 868 27.10 15.37 -16.31
C GLN A 868 26.13 16.37 -15.66
N LEU A 869 26.08 16.41 -14.32
CA LEU A 869 25.21 17.30 -13.58
C LEU A 869 25.72 18.75 -13.51
N TYR A 870 27.03 18.97 -13.40
CA TYR A 870 27.60 20.29 -13.18
C TYR A 870 27.16 21.35 -14.22
N PRO A 871 27.15 21.09 -15.55
CA PRO A 871 26.69 22.07 -16.53
C PRO A 871 25.23 22.53 -16.31
N VAL A 872 24.37 21.66 -15.78
CA VAL A 872 23.00 22.03 -15.41
C VAL A 872 23.00 22.95 -14.21
N VAL A 873 23.75 22.60 -13.17
CA VAL A 873 23.87 23.43 -11.96
C VAL A 873 24.46 24.81 -12.30
N ALA A 874 25.49 24.84 -13.14
CA ALA A 874 26.09 26.07 -13.65
C ALA A 874 25.06 26.95 -14.38
N ARG A 875 24.22 26.36 -15.23
CA ARG A 875 23.18 27.07 -15.97
C ARG A 875 22.13 27.67 -15.03
N GLU A 876 21.64 26.87 -14.10
CA GLU A 876 20.51 27.25 -13.23
C GLU A 876 20.90 28.24 -12.12
N HIS A 877 22.12 28.13 -11.57
CA HIS A 877 22.53 28.91 -10.38
C HIS A 877 23.61 29.96 -10.64
N TYR A 878 24.37 29.83 -11.73
CA TYR A 878 25.56 30.64 -12.00
C TYR A 878 25.51 31.37 -13.35
N GLY A 879 24.36 31.36 -14.04
CA GLY A 879 24.15 32.12 -15.28
C GLY A 879 24.93 31.59 -16.48
N PHE A 880 25.54 30.40 -16.39
CA PHE A 880 26.22 29.76 -17.51
C PHE A 880 25.27 29.59 -18.70
N GLN A 881 25.67 30.09 -19.86
CA GLN A 881 24.92 29.98 -21.11
C GLN A 881 25.56 28.88 -21.96
N PRO A 882 25.04 27.63 -21.91
CA PRO A 882 25.62 26.56 -22.70
C PRO A 882 25.33 26.76 -24.19
N ALA A 883 26.28 26.39 -25.06
CA ALA A 883 26.11 26.45 -26.51
C ALA A 883 25.07 25.45 -27.05
N GLY A 884 24.69 24.45 -26.24
CA GLY A 884 23.71 23.44 -26.58
C GLY A 884 23.02 22.86 -25.33
N PRO A 885 22.15 21.86 -25.50
CA PRO A 885 21.43 21.26 -24.38
C PRO A 885 22.36 20.54 -23.40
N VAL A 886 22.15 20.74 -22.10
CA VAL A 886 22.95 20.13 -21.02
C VAL A 886 22.17 19.09 -20.21
N THR A 887 20.91 18.84 -20.55
CA THR A 887 20.03 17.84 -19.93
C THR A 887 19.88 16.59 -20.81
N ALA A 888 19.40 15.48 -20.24
CA ALA A 888 18.98 14.32 -21.03
C ALA A 888 17.76 14.64 -21.89
N ALA A 889 17.70 14.07 -23.11
CA ALA A 889 16.59 14.30 -24.03
C ALA A 889 15.30 13.66 -23.49
N ASN A 890 14.19 14.39 -23.51
CA ASN A 890 12.89 13.90 -23.04
C ASN A 890 11.84 13.94 -24.15
N LEU A 891 11.07 12.86 -24.26
CA LEU A 891 9.97 12.77 -25.22
C LEU A 891 8.84 13.74 -24.83
N ARG A 892 8.41 14.58 -25.78
CA ARG A 892 7.31 15.53 -25.60
C ARG A 892 6.03 15.09 -26.27
N THR A 893 6.11 14.61 -27.51
CA THR A 893 4.94 14.13 -28.24
C THR A 893 5.26 12.88 -29.05
N LEU A 894 4.24 12.04 -29.24
CA LEU A 894 4.28 10.84 -30.05
C LEU A 894 3.04 10.79 -30.94
N LYS A 895 3.27 10.83 -32.24
CA LYS A 895 2.20 10.79 -33.25
C LYS A 895 2.41 9.69 -34.26
N SER A 896 1.33 9.14 -34.79
CA SER A 896 1.35 8.27 -35.96
C SER A 896 1.00 9.06 -37.21
N ASN A 897 1.46 8.62 -38.37
CA ASN A 897 0.90 9.15 -39.62
C ASN A 897 -0.49 8.54 -39.90
N ALA A 898 -1.19 9.08 -40.89
CA ALA A 898 -2.52 8.59 -41.29
C ALA A 898 -2.52 7.09 -41.67
N ALA A 899 -1.44 6.59 -42.29
CA ALA A 899 -1.30 5.18 -42.66
C ALA A 899 -0.92 4.26 -41.48
N ARG A 900 -0.65 4.83 -40.30
CA ARG A 900 -0.22 4.16 -39.06
C ARG A 900 1.04 3.31 -39.19
N ASN A 901 1.90 3.57 -40.17
CA ASN A 901 3.12 2.82 -40.45
C ASN A 901 4.41 3.58 -40.10
N THR A 902 4.29 4.85 -39.69
CA THR A 902 5.41 5.63 -39.15
C THR A 902 5.01 6.30 -37.84
N LEU A 903 5.93 6.34 -36.88
CA LEU A 903 5.77 7.05 -35.62
C LEU A 903 6.73 8.25 -35.59
N THR A 904 6.20 9.43 -35.31
CA THR A 904 6.97 10.68 -35.16
C THR A 904 7.06 11.00 -33.66
N LEU A 905 8.28 10.92 -33.14
CA LEU A 905 8.64 11.26 -31.77
C LEU A 905 9.30 12.63 -31.78
N THR A 906 8.75 13.58 -31.04
CA THR A 906 9.36 14.91 -30.85
C THR A 906 9.95 15.01 -29.45
N PHE A 907 11.25 15.25 -29.37
CA PHE A 907 11.99 15.50 -28.14
C PHE A 907 12.11 17.01 -27.87
N ASP A 908 12.47 17.40 -26.66
CA ASP A 908 12.77 18.80 -26.32
C ASP A 908 14.11 19.31 -26.87
N GLN A 909 14.92 18.42 -27.39
CA GLN A 909 16.25 18.73 -27.91
C GLN A 909 16.66 17.76 -29.02
N PRO A 910 17.71 18.08 -29.80
CA PRO A 910 18.18 17.20 -30.85
C PRO A 910 18.56 15.81 -30.36
N ILE A 911 18.24 14.80 -31.18
CA ILE A 911 18.45 13.38 -30.88
C ILE A 911 19.27 12.72 -31.99
N GLU A 912 20.07 11.73 -31.62
CA GLU A 912 20.82 10.89 -32.56
C GLU A 912 20.10 9.55 -32.74
N TRP A 913 20.21 8.98 -33.95
CA TRP A 913 19.57 7.71 -34.29
C TRP A 913 20.57 6.74 -34.92
N ASP A 914 20.45 5.47 -34.51
CA ASP A 914 21.16 4.33 -35.04
C ASP A 914 20.15 3.17 -35.15
N ASP A 915 20.04 2.53 -36.33
CA ASP A 915 19.10 1.44 -36.57
C ASP A 915 19.36 0.20 -35.68
N THR A 916 20.55 0.07 -35.09
CA THR A 916 20.82 -0.94 -34.06
C THR A 916 19.93 -0.78 -32.81
N LEU A 917 19.30 0.38 -32.63
CA LEU A 917 18.37 0.66 -31.53
C LEU A 917 16.93 0.17 -31.80
N CYS A 918 16.59 -0.34 -33.00
CA CYS A 918 15.24 -0.79 -33.31
C CYS A 918 14.65 -1.76 -32.27
N GLY A 919 15.46 -2.72 -31.80
CA GLY A 919 15.05 -3.71 -30.79
C GLY A 919 14.82 -3.12 -29.38
N GLN A 920 15.20 -1.86 -29.15
CA GLN A 920 14.95 -1.16 -27.88
C GLN A 920 13.56 -0.52 -27.82
N PHE A 921 12.79 -0.54 -28.91
CA PHE A 921 11.43 -0.02 -28.95
C PHE A 921 10.42 -1.16 -29.05
N SER A 922 9.35 -1.07 -28.27
CA SER A 922 8.23 -2.00 -28.35
C SER A 922 6.90 -1.27 -28.55
N VAL A 923 6.07 -1.82 -29.44
CA VAL A 923 4.72 -1.32 -29.75
C VAL A 923 3.72 -2.29 -29.12
N ASP A 924 2.85 -1.81 -28.24
CA ASP A 924 1.93 -2.64 -27.44
C ASP A 924 2.65 -3.77 -26.68
N GLY A 925 3.92 -3.54 -26.29
CA GLY A 925 4.77 -4.51 -25.60
C GLY A 925 5.48 -5.52 -26.53
N ILE A 926 5.30 -5.42 -27.84
CA ILE A 926 5.92 -6.31 -28.84
C ILE A 926 7.19 -5.66 -29.40
N THR A 927 8.33 -6.34 -29.27
CA THR A 927 9.62 -5.95 -29.87
C THR A 927 9.70 -6.34 -31.35
N ASP A 928 10.76 -5.89 -32.05
CA ASP A 928 11.02 -6.22 -33.47
C ASP A 928 9.93 -5.73 -34.45
N VAL A 929 9.10 -4.78 -33.99
CA VAL A 929 8.09 -4.09 -34.82
C VAL A 929 8.70 -2.86 -35.50
N VAL A 930 9.65 -2.18 -34.86
CA VAL A 930 10.40 -1.07 -35.47
C VAL A 930 11.48 -1.64 -36.37
N THR A 931 11.56 -1.14 -37.60
CA THR A 931 12.46 -1.65 -38.65
C THR A 931 13.58 -0.69 -39.03
N GLY A 932 13.45 0.57 -38.63
CA GLY A 932 14.43 1.61 -38.86
C GLY A 932 13.92 2.95 -38.38
N GLY A 933 14.75 3.97 -38.49
CA GLY A 933 14.37 5.33 -38.16
C GLY A 933 15.26 6.40 -38.78
N LYS A 934 14.86 7.65 -38.59
CA LYS A 934 15.64 8.81 -39.02
C LYS A 934 15.45 9.95 -38.02
N ALA A 935 16.56 10.48 -37.52
CA ALA A 935 16.56 11.71 -36.74
C ALA A 935 16.80 12.94 -37.63
N ALA A 936 16.06 14.01 -37.37
CA ALA A 936 16.27 15.34 -37.95
C ALA A 936 16.00 16.40 -36.87
N GLY A 937 17.07 17.01 -36.33
CA GLY A 937 16.95 17.88 -35.17
C GLY A 937 16.38 17.11 -33.97
N ASN A 938 15.30 17.63 -33.39
CA ASN A 938 14.61 17.02 -32.24
C ASN A 938 13.49 16.03 -32.62
N VAL A 939 13.38 15.67 -33.90
CA VAL A 939 12.35 14.76 -34.39
C VAL A 939 12.99 13.43 -34.79
N LEU A 940 12.48 12.33 -34.24
CA LEU A 940 12.81 10.97 -34.63
C LEU A 940 11.58 10.33 -35.29
N THR A 941 11.71 9.94 -36.56
CA THR A 941 10.68 9.18 -37.26
C THR A 941 11.07 7.72 -37.31
N LEU A 942 10.24 6.85 -36.72
CA LEU A 942 10.41 5.39 -36.72
C LEU A 942 9.50 4.74 -37.77
N SER A 943 10.00 3.72 -38.46
CA SER A 943 9.26 2.92 -39.44
C SER A 943 8.79 1.60 -38.83
N LEU A 944 7.50 1.28 -38.98
CA LEU A 944 6.90 0.06 -38.45
C LEU A 944 6.78 -1.02 -39.51
N LYS A 945 7.10 -2.26 -39.14
CA LYS A 945 6.90 -3.47 -39.95
C LYS A 945 5.42 -3.70 -40.27
N THR A 946 4.56 -3.48 -39.27
CA THR A 946 3.11 -3.64 -39.37
C THR A 946 2.43 -2.34 -38.93
N PRO A 947 1.52 -1.76 -39.73
CA PRO A 947 0.81 -0.56 -39.33
C PRO A 947 -0.06 -0.79 -38.09
N GLY A 948 -0.08 0.16 -37.15
CA GLY A 948 -0.94 0.11 -35.96
C GLY A 948 -0.21 0.43 -34.65
N GLY A 949 -0.74 -0.13 -33.55
CA GLY A 949 -0.27 0.12 -32.18
C GLY A 949 -1.10 1.16 -31.42
N ARG A 950 -1.15 0.99 -30.10
CA ARG A 950 -1.79 1.90 -29.13
C ARG A 950 -0.75 2.62 -28.29
N THR A 951 0.35 1.95 -27.94
CA THR A 951 1.41 2.52 -27.11
C THR A 951 2.80 2.20 -27.65
N LEU A 952 3.76 3.07 -27.31
CA LEU A 952 5.18 2.87 -27.56
C LEU A 952 5.96 2.92 -26.23
N THR A 953 6.89 1.99 -26.08
CA THR A 953 7.88 1.97 -24.99
C THR A 953 9.28 2.07 -25.60
N TYR A 954 10.12 2.92 -25.03
CA TYR A 954 11.55 2.93 -25.29
C TYR A 954 12.28 2.39 -24.05
N LEU A 955 12.98 1.27 -24.28
CA LEU A 955 13.86 0.58 -23.36
C LEU A 955 13.13 -0.10 -22.19
N ASP A 956 12.68 -1.33 -22.45
CA ASP A 956 12.27 -2.29 -21.43
C ASP A 956 13.49 -2.76 -20.63
N SER A 957 13.38 -2.74 -19.30
CA SER A 957 14.42 -3.18 -18.38
C SER A 957 14.90 -4.61 -18.57
N LYS A 958 14.12 -5.48 -19.22
CA LYS A 958 14.57 -6.83 -19.60
C LYS A 958 15.68 -6.85 -20.65
N ASN A 959 15.74 -5.84 -21.52
CA ASN A 959 16.64 -5.79 -22.69
C ASN A 959 17.70 -4.69 -22.57
N TRP A 960 17.82 -4.06 -21.39
CA TRP A 960 18.70 -2.92 -21.16
C TRP A 960 20.19 -3.27 -21.29
N SER A 961 20.93 -2.42 -21.99
CA SER A 961 22.40 -2.40 -22.03
C SER A 961 22.91 -0.97 -22.21
N GLN A 962 24.05 -0.64 -21.61
CA GLN A 962 24.69 0.66 -21.81
C GLN A 962 25.20 0.90 -23.24
N LYS A 963 25.37 -0.17 -24.01
CA LYS A 963 25.84 -0.10 -25.40
C LYS A 963 24.74 0.32 -26.38
N THR A 964 23.48 0.13 -26.03
CA THR A 964 22.33 0.33 -26.92
C THR A 964 21.38 1.35 -26.33
N LEU A 965 21.82 2.61 -26.28
CA LEU A 965 21.07 3.73 -25.73
C LEU A 965 20.84 4.79 -26.81
N LEU A 966 19.60 5.24 -26.95
CA LEU A 966 19.27 6.49 -27.62
C LEU A 966 19.94 7.64 -26.87
N ARG A 967 20.61 8.54 -27.60
CA ARG A 967 21.35 9.68 -27.05
C ARG A 967 20.90 10.98 -27.69
N GLY A 968 20.98 12.06 -26.93
CA GLY A 968 20.96 13.40 -27.50
C GLY A 968 22.26 13.68 -28.25
N THR A 969 22.26 14.71 -29.11
CA THR A 969 23.50 15.18 -29.77
C THR A 969 24.54 15.74 -28.78
N ASN A 970 24.16 15.88 -27.50
CA ASN A 970 25.05 16.21 -26.39
C ASN A 970 25.73 14.97 -25.76
N GLY A 971 25.50 13.78 -26.31
CA GLY A 971 26.04 12.50 -25.85
C GLY A 971 25.36 11.91 -24.61
N LEU A 972 24.43 12.64 -23.98
CA LEU A 972 23.69 12.15 -22.81
C LEU A 972 22.63 11.13 -23.24
N ALA A 973 22.48 10.07 -22.46
CA ALA A 973 21.43 9.08 -22.68
C ALA A 973 20.05 9.73 -22.52
N ALA A 974 19.16 9.51 -23.49
CA ALA A 974 17.79 10.00 -23.43
C ALA A 974 17.03 9.36 -22.25
N LEU A 975 16.05 10.09 -21.72
CA LEU A 975 15.15 9.54 -20.71
C LEU A 975 14.29 8.44 -21.35
N THR A 976 14.09 7.37 -20.60
CA THR A 976 13.26 6.25 -21.03
C THR A 976 11.79 6.53 -20.77
N PHE A 977 10.91 5.97 -21.59
CA PHE A 977 9.46 6.15 -21.50
C PHE A 977 8.73 4.83 -21.70
N CYS A 978 7.59 4.67 -21.02
CA CYS A 978 6.85 3.41 -20.97
C CYS A 978 5.38 3.63 -21.32
N ALA A 979 4.86 2.77 -22.20
CA ALA A 979 3.45 2.71 -22.57
C ALA A 979 2.85 4.07 -22.99
N VAL A 980 3.64 4.91 -23.68
CA VAL A 980 3.20 6.23 -24.11
C VAL A 980 2.13 6.09 -25.20
N PRO A 981 0.95 6.69 -25.06
CA PRO A 981 -0.10 6.59 -26.07
C PRO A 981 0.32 7.15 -27.43
N ILE A 982 0.02 6.41 -28.49
CA ILE A 982 0.23 6.84 -29.88
C ILE A 982 -1.01 7.64 -30.32
N THR A 983 -0.81 8.94 -30.55
CA THR A 983 -1.89 9.82 -31.03
C THR A 983 -1.89 9.95 -32.56
N PRO A 984 -3.03 10.23 -33.22
CA PRO A 984 -3.09 10.48 -34.66
C PRO A 984 -2.40 11.77 -35.12
#